data_AF-A0A540M260-F1
#
_entry.id   AF-A0A540M260-F1
#
_cell.length_a   1.000
_cell.length_b   1.000
_cell.length_c   1.000
_cell.angle_alpha   90.00
_cell.angle_beta   90.00
_cell.angle_gamma   90.00
#
_symmetry.space_group_name_H-M   'P 1'
#
loop_
_entity.id
_entity.type
_entity.pdbx_description
1 polymer ?
#
loop_
_entity_poly.entity_id
_entity_poly.type
_entity_poly.pdbx_seq_one_letter_code
_entity_poly.pdbx_strand_id
1 'polypeptide(L)'
;MSSSAKALDPAFQGAGQRVGTEIWRIEDFQPVPLPKSEHGKFYMGDSYIVLQTTQNKGGAYLYDIHFWIGKDTSQDEAGTAAIKTVELDAVLGGRAVQHREIQGHESDKFLSYFKPCIIPLEGGVASGFKKAEEEEFETRLYTCKGKRVVRLKQVPFARSSLNHDDVFILDTQNKIFQFNGANSNIQERAKALEVIQFLKEKYHDGTCDVAIVDDGKLDTESDSGEFWVLMGGFAPIAKKVTTEDDVVPEATPAILYSITDGEVKTVEGELSKSLLENNKCYLLDCGSEVFVWVGRVTQVEDRKSASQAAEEFLASQNRPKSTRITRVIQGYETHSFKSNFDSWPLGSATSGTEDGRGKVAALLKQQGVGLKGIAKGAPVNEEVPPLLEGGGKMEVWCINGGAKTPLSKEDIGKFYSGDCYIILYTYHSGDRKEDYFLCCWFGKDSVEEDQKTAAHLASTISNSLKGRPVQGHIFQGKEPPQLVALFQPMVVLKGGLSSGYKKSVEEKGLMDETYTADCVALFRLSGTSVHNNKAVQVDAVATSLNSTECFILQSGSSMFAWIGNQCTIEQQQLAAKLAEFLKPGVTLKHAKEGTESSSFWFALGGKQSYNSNKVSQEIVRDPHLFTFSFNRGKFQVEEIYNFTQDDLLTEDILILDTHAEVFVWVGQCVDSKEKQNAFEIGKKYIALAASLEGLAPNVPLYKVTEGSEPRFFTTYFSWDLSKATGQDKSNGSSEGPRQRAEALAALSSAFNSSSGNKPSLPKPSASGRGSQRAAAVAALSNVLTAEKSRLTPDASPLQSPPSETSVSEGPQELPEVKETGEAAPVSEGSEEDSEQKTLQDESDSERSRSTFSYDQLRAKSDNPVTGIDFKRRETYLSDEEFQTIFGMPKDAFYRLPKWKQDMQKRKADLF
;
A
#
# COMPACT_ATOMS: atom_id res chain seq x y z
N MET A 1 23.11 30.12 -31.89
CA MET A 1 22.77 31.41 -31.25
C MET A 1 22.55 31.18 -29.78
N SER A 2 23.02 32.07 -28.90
CA SER A 2 22.76 31.96 -27.45
C SER A 2 21.35 32.48 -27.16
N SER A 3 20.40 31.60 -26.82
CA SER A 3 19.19 32.03 -26.12
C SER A 3 19.59 32.51 -24.73
N SER A 4 18.93 33.56 -24.25
CA SER A 4 19.13 34.03 -22.87
C SER A 4 18.51 33.00 -21.93
N ALA A 5 19.32 32.40 -21.06
CA ALA A 5 18.81 31.64 -19.94
C ALA A 5 18.12 32.62 -18.98
N LYS A 6 16.79 32.72 -19.06
CA LYS A 6 15.96 33.38 -18.05
C LYS A 6 16.39 32.85 -16.68
N ALA A 7 16.64 33.75 -15.73
CA ALA A 7 17.17 33.37 -14.43
C ALA A 7 16.25 32.34 -13.77
N LEU A 8 16.81 31.18 -13.40
CA LEU A 8 16.10 30.14 -12.69
C LEU A 8 15.69 30.69 -11.32
N ASP A 9 14.40 30.57 -10.97
CA ASP A 9 13.86 31.14 -9.74
C ASP A 9 14.60 30.57 -8.51
N PRO A 10 15.22 31.41 -7.66
CA PRO A 10 15.94 30.93 -6.48
C PRO A 10 15.11 30.03 -5.56
N ALA A 11 13.79 30.22 -5.50
CA ALA A 11 12.90 29.40 -4.68
C ALA A 11 12.78 27.94 -5.14
N PHE A 12 13.09 27.66 -6.41
CA PHE A 12 13.09 26.30 -6.97
C PHE A 12 14.49 25.65 -6.94
N GLN A 13 15.50 26.30 -6.36
CA GLN A 13 16.85 25.74 -6.24
C GLN A 13 16.89 24.57 -5.26
N GLY A 14 16.79 23.35 -5.79
CA GLY A 14 16.82 22.10 -5.01
C GLY A 14 15.53 21.28 -5.08
N ALA A 15 14.47 21.84 -5.67
CA ALA A 15 13.17 21.18 -5.82
C ALA A 15 13.29 19.83 -6.54
N GLY A 16 12.52 18.83 -6.10
CA GLY A 16 12.47 17.50 -6.70
C GLY A 16 13.72 16.64 -6.50
N GLN A 17 14.64 17.01 -5.61
CA GLN A 17 15.83 16.20 -5.29
C GLN A 17 15.57 15.13 -4.23
N ARG A 18 14.37 15.10 -3.62
CA ARG A 18 13.98 14.19 -2.53
C ARG A 18 12.51 13.79 -2.67
N VAL A 19 12.18 12.60 -2.18
CA VAL A 19 10.80 12.10 -2.10
C VAL A 19 10.00 12.91 -1.07
N GLY A 20 8.74 13.22 -1.41
CA GLY A 20 7.79 13.95 -0.56
C GLY A 20 7.21 15.18 -1.24
N THR A 21 6.52 15.99 -0.43
CA THR A 21 5.81 17.20 -0.85
C THR A 21 6.61 18.47 -0.54
N GLU A 22 6.74 19.34 -1.53
CA GLU A 22 7.30 20.70 -1.43
C GLU A 22 6.20 21.70 -1.86
N ILE A 23 6.05 22.81 -1.12
CA ILE A 23 4.95 23.77 -1.32
C ILE A 23 5.51 25.19 -1.34
N TRP A 24 5.01 26.02 -2.27
CA TRP A 24 5.26 27.45 -2.34
C TRP A 24 3.93 28.20 -2.39
N ARG A 25 3.81 29.30 -1.64
CA ARG A 25 2.76 30.31 -1.74
C ARG A 25 3.21 31.36 -2.76
N ILE A 26 2.32 31.88 -3.61
CA ILE A 26 2.65 33.07 -4.40
C ILE A 26 2.49 34.29 -3.49
N GLU A 27 3.57 35.04 -3.29
CA GLU A 27 3.53 36.37 -2.64
C GLU A 27 4.26 37.37 -3.54
N ASP A 28 3.67 38.56 -3.76
CA ASP A 28 4.33 39.65 -4.47
C ASP A 28 4.93 39.21 -5.84
N PHE A 29 4.16 38.39 -6.59
CA PHE A 29 4.50 37.75 -7.87
C PHE A 29 5.65 36.71 -7.84
N GLN A 30 6.13 36.28 -6.65
CA GLN A 30 7.18 35.25 -6.52
C GLN A 30 6.72 34.02 -5.69
N PRO A 31 7.23 32.81 -5.98
CA PRO A 31 7.00 31.63 -5.16
C PRO A 31 7.83 31.68 -3.86
N VAL A 32 7.17 31.69 -2.71
CA VAL A 32 7.79 31.66 -1.37
C VAL A 32 7.58 30.28 -0.74
N PRO A 33 8.65 29.56 -0.35
CA PRO A 33 8.54 28.18 0.16
C PRO A 33 7.85 28.13 1.54
N LEU A 34 6.82 27.29 1.65
CA LEU A 34 5.95 27.18 2.82
C LEU A 34 6.49 26.15 3.84
N PRO A 35 6.63 26.51 5.14
CA PRO A 35 7.08 25.57 6.18
C PRO A 35 6.16 24.35 6.34
N LYS A 36 6.75 23.19 6.65
CA LYS A 36 6.00 21.92 6.80
C LYS A 36 4.89 21.94 7.87
N SER A 37 4.99 22.83 8.86
CA SER A 37 3.94 23.09 9.86
C SER A 37 2.64 23.66 9.26
N GLU A 38 2.74 24.36 8.13
CA GLU A 38 1.62 25.02 7.44
C GLU A 38 1.10 24.23 6.25
N HIS A 39 1.69 23.07 5.93
CA HIS A 39 1.17 22.20 4.88
C HIS A 39 -0.28 21.77 5.24
N GLY A 40 -1.17 21.84 4.24
CA GLY A 40 -2.61 21.65 4.41
C GLY A 40 -3.40 22.90 4.82
N LYS A 41 -2.75 24.04 5.14
CA LYS A 41 -3.42 25.35 5.25
C LYS A 41 -3.39 26.06 3.90
N PHE A 42 -4.54 26.42 3.35
CA PHE A 42 -4.65 27.15 2.07
C PHE A 42 -5.55 28.36 2.23
N TYR A 43 -4.99 29.56 2.04
CA TYR A 43 -5.74 30.81 2.13
C TYR A 43 -6.51 31.10 0.84
N MET A 44 -7.78 31.50 0.97
CA MET A 44 -8.74 31.65 -0.13
C MET A 44 -8.39 32.79 -1.10
N GLY A 45 -7.71 33.82 -0.62
CA GLY A 45 -7.21 34.94 -1.43
C GLY A 45 -5.88 34.68 -2.15
N ASP A 46 -5.30 33.49 -2.04
CA ASP A 46 -3.94 33.20 -2.52
C ASP A 46 -3.90 32.08 -3.57
N SER A 47 -2.78 32.01 -4.30
CA SER A 47 -2.44 30.91 -5.20
C SER A 47 -1.17 30.18 -4.72
N TYR A 48 -1.10 28.87 -4.94
CA TYR A 48 -0.02 28.01 -4.44
C TYR A 48 0.51 27.07 -5.53
N ILE A 49 1.75 26.61 -5.35
CA ILE A 49 2.38 25.55 -6.15
C ILE A 49 2.77 24.41 -5.19
N VAL A 50 2.41 23.18 -5.52
CA VAL A 50 2.67 21.97 -4.74
C VAL A 50 3.37 20.98 -5.67
N LEU A 51 4.64 20.68 -5.40
CA LEU A 51 5.38 19.61 -6.05
C LEU A 51 5.31 18.35 -5.19
N GLN A 52 4.70 17.30 -5.72
CA GLN A 52 4.85 15.95 -5.19
C GLN A 52 5.94 15.23 -5.97
N THR A 53 6.97 14.76 -5.26
CA THR A 53 8.03 13.90 -5.82
C THR A 53 7.88 12.49 -5.27
N THR A 54 7.64 11.52 -6.15
CA THR A 54 7.59 10.08 -5.81
C THR A 54 8.76 9.34 -6.43
N GLN A 55 9.17 8.23 -5.81
CA GLN A 55 10.23 7.36 -6.33
C GLN A 55 9.63 6.01 -6.73
N ASN A 56 9.67 5.72 -8.03
CA ASN A 56 9.29 4.43 -8.57
C ASN A 56 10.32 3.35 -8.19
N LYS A 57 9.91 2.09 -8.03
CA LYS A 57 10.80 0.94 -7.73
C LYS A 57 12.01 0.82 -8.67
N GLY A 58 11.92 1.28 -9.92
CA GLY A 58 13.04 1.39 -10.87
C GLY A 58 14.07 2.49 -10.54
N GLY A 59 13.97 3.16 -9.39
CA GLY A 59 14.91 4.19 -8.93
C GLY A 59 14.80 5.55 -9.65
N ALA A 60 13.73 5.76 -10.43
CA ALA A 60 13.44 7.02 -11.10
C ALA A 60 12.45 7.86 -10.29
N TYR A 61 12.67 9.18 -10.24
CA TYR A 61 11.67 10.10 -9.71
C TYR A 61 10.60 10.44 -10.76
N LEU A 62 9.35 10.40 -10.32
CA LEU A 62 8.18 10.96 -10.98
C LEU A 62 7.78 12.25 -10.26
N TYR A 63 7.17 13.17 -11.00
CA TYR A 63 6.79 14.48 -10.48
C TYR A 63 5.38 14.84 -10.89
N ASP A 64 4.61 15.31 -9.92
CA ASP A 64 3.31 15.94 -10.13
C ASP A 64 3.39 17.37 -9.56
N ILE A 65 3.20 18.38 -10.41
CA ILE A 65 3.09 19.78 -9.96
C ILE A 65 1.63 20.16 -10.00
N HIS A 66 1.05 20.46 -8.85
CA HIS A 66 -0.29 21.00 -8.74
C HIS A 66 -0.18 22.50 -8.49
N PHE A 67 -0.91 23.33 -9.23
CA PHE A 67 -1.11 24.73 -8.87
C PHE A 67 -2.55 24.92 -8.39
N TRP A 68 -2.68 25.35 -7.14
CA TRP A 68 -3.96 25.51 -6.46
C TRP A 68 -4.36 26.99 -6.47
N ILE A 69 -5.60 27.25 -6.89
CA ILE A 69 -6.17 28.58 -7.10
C ILE A 69 -7.28 28.76 -6.05
N GLY A 70 -7.07 29.69 -5.11
CA GLY A 70 -8.07 30.07 -4.12
C GLY A 70 -9.28 30.77 -4.75
N LYS A 71 -10.44 30.66 -4.11
CA LYS A 71 -11.71 31.19 -4.64
C LYS A 71 -11.67 32.70 -4.90
N ASP A 72 -10.94 33.44 -4.06
CA ASP A 72 -10.90 34.90 -4.01
C ASP A 72 -9.52 35.46 -4.41
N THR A 73 -8.66 34.62 -4.99
CA THR A 73 -7.30 35.00 -5.40
C THR A 73 -7.29 35.92 -6.62
N SER A 74 -6.27 36.76 -6.75
CA SER A 74 -6.17 37.66 -7.90
C SER A 74 -5.82 36.89 -9.19
N GLN A 75 -6.31 37.40 -10.32
CA GLN A 75 -5.96 36.87 -11.65
C GLN A 75 -4.44 36.90 -11.89
N ASP A 76 -3.76 37.90 -11.33
CA ASP A 76 -2.31 38.09 -11.41
C ASP A 76 -1.54 37.01 -10.62
N GLU A 77 -1.98 36.63 -9.42
CA GLU A 77 -1.39 35.55 -8.63
C GLU A 77 -1.66 34.17 -9.24
N ALA A 78 -2.89 33.92 -9.73
CA ALA A 78 -3.24 32.68 -10.42
C ALA A 78 -2.44 32.51 -11.72
N GLY A 79 -2.32 33.57 -12.53
CA GLY A 79 -1.48 33.58 -13.72
C GLY A 79 0.01 33.38 -13.39
N THR A 80 0.48 33.95 -12.28
CA THR A 80 1.84 33.72 -11.77
C THR A 80 2.06 32.26 -11.39
N ALA A 81 1.14 31.64 -10.65
CA ALA A 81 1.23 30.23 -10.25
C ALA A 81 1.32 29.29 -11.47
N ALA A 82 0.52 29.54 -12.51
CA ALA A 82 0.57 28.81 -13.77
C ALA A 82 1.92 29.02 -14.49
N ILE A 83 2.39 30.26 -14.64
CA ILE A 83 3.67 30.60 -15.29
C ILE A 83 4.86 29.92 -14.60
N LYS A 84 4.92 30.03 -13.26
CA LYS A 84 5.99 29.46 -12.43
C LYS A 84 5.94 27.93 -12.41
N THR A 85 4.76 27.32 -12.53
CA THR A 85 4.60 25.85 -12.70
C THR A 85 5.22 25.34 -14.01
N VAL A 86 5.10 26.08 -15.12
CA VAL A 86 5.81 25.73 -16.37
C VAL A 86 7.33 25.87 -16.23
N GLU A 87 7.80 26.83 -15.44
CA GLU A 87 9.23 27.03 -15.17
C GLU A 87 9.79 25.94 -14.24
N LEU A 88 9.06 25.50 -13.22
CA LEU A 88 9.44 24.38 -12.35
C LEU A 88 9.56 23.05 -13.11
N ASP A 89 8.62 22.72 -14.02
CA ASP A 89 8.74 21.54 -14.89
C ASP A 89 10.01 21.61 -15.76
N ALA A 90 10.38 22.79 -16.26
CA ALA A 90 11.62 22.96 -17.00
C ALA A 90 12.88 22.67 -16.14
N VAL A 91 12.87 23.04 -14.84
CA VAL A 91 13.94 22.67 -13.88
C VAL A 91 13.99 21.16 -13.65
N LEU A 92 12.84 20.50 -13.53
CA LEU A 92 12.73 19.04 -13.36
C LEU A 92 13.04 18.26 -14.66
N GLY A 93 13.17 18.97 -15.79
CA GLY A 93 13.65 18.47 -17.08
C GLY A 93 12.57 18.17 -18.12
N GLY A 94 11.37 18.74 -17.99
CA GLY A 94 10.23 18.47 -18.88
C GLY A 94 9.66 17.07 -18.66
N ARG A 95 9.28 16.77 -17.41
CA ARG A 95 8.92 15.42 -16.93
C ARG A 95 7.79 15.42 -15.89
N ALA A 96 7.28 16.59 -15.48
CA ALA A 96 6.17 16.66 -14.54
C ALA A 96 4.83 16.59 -15.28
N VAL A 97 3.87 15.86 -14.69
CA VAL A 97 2.45 16.09 -14.97
C VAL A 97 2.05 17.36 -14.22
N GLN A 98 1.27 18.24 -14.85
CA GLN A 98 0.82 19.49 -14.24
C GLN A 98 -0.70 19.48 -14.07
N HIS A 99 -1.17 19.81 -12.86
CA HIS A 99 -2.58 19.76 -12.48
C HIS A 99 -3.04 21.14 -12.05
N ARG A 100 -4.19 21.58 -12.58
CA ARG A 100 -4.84 22.83 -12.18
C ARG A 100 -5.91 22.52 -11.14
N GLU A 101 -5.61 22.83 -9.89
CA GLU A 101 -6.52 22.62 -8.76
C GLU A 101 -7.26 23.91 -8.44
N ILE A 102 -8.56 23.82 -8.16
CA ILE A 102 -9.41 24.96 -7.79
C ILE A 102 -10.01 24.65 -6.43
N GLN A 103 -10.07 25.66 -5.55
CA GLN A 103 -10.71 25.52 -4.25
C GLN A 103 -12.09 24.86 -4.32
N GLY A 104 -12.27 23.75 -3.60
CA GLY A 104 -13.52 22.99 -3.52
C GLY A 104 -13.79 22.02 -4.68
N HIS A 105 -12.95 22.03 -5.72
CA HIS A 105 -13.00 21.14 -6.89
C HIS A 105 -11.69 20.38 -7.12
N GLU A 106 -10.84 20.28 -6.09
CA GLU A 106 -9.54 19.65 -6.16
C GLU A 106 -9.63 18.15 -6.54
N SER A 107 -8.60 17.64 -7.20
CA SER A 107 -8.45 16.24 -7.53
C SER A 107 -8.27 15.38 -6.28
N ASP A 108 -8.80 14.14 -6.30
CA ASP A 108 -8.53 13.16 -5.25
C ASP A 108 -7.03 12.89 -5.09
N LYS A 109 -6.25 13.05 -6.18
CA LYS A 109 -4.79 12.97 -6.15
C LYS A 109 -4.17 14.06 -5.28
N PHE A 110 -4.50 15.34 -5.51
CA PHE A 110 -4.02 16.46 -4.69
C PHE A 110 -4.42 16.31 -3.22
N LEU A 111 -5.70 16.05 -2.97
CA LEU A 111 -6.23 15.93 -1.61
C LEU A 111 -5.63 14.72 -0.86
N SER A 112 -5.26 13.63 -1.55
CA SER A 112 -4.63 12.47 -0.92
C SER A 112 -3.26 12.75 -0.27
N TYR A 113 -2.59 13.86 -0.63
CA TYR A 113 -1.35 14.30 0.03
C TYR A 113 -1.61 14.90 1.43
N PHE A 114 -2.84 15.33 1.71
CA PHE A 114 -3.22 16.10 2.89
C PHE A 114 -4.22 15.32 3.74
N LYS A 115 -3.80 14.22 4.37
CA LYS A 115 -4.64 13.47 5.32
C LYS A 115 -4.66 14.17 6.70
N PRO A 116 -5.82 14.34 7.36
CA PRO A 116 -7.16 13.90 6.91
C PRO A 116 -7.81 14.83 5.87
N CYS A 117 -7.50 16.13 5.88
CA CYS A 117 -8.02 17.11 4.93
C CYS A 117 -7.06 18.30 4.69
N ILE A 118 -7.34 19.08 3.64
CA ILE A 118 -6.96 20.50 3.57
C ILE A 118 -7.96 21.34 4.38
N ILE A 119 -7.50 22.50 4.88
CA ILE A 119 -8.37 23.50 5.51
C ILE A 119 -8.30 24.79 4.69
N PRO A 120 -9.42 25.24 4.08
CA PRO A 120 -9.53 26.57 3.50
C PRO A 120 -9.60 27.61 4.62
N LEU A 121 -8.87 28.71 4.48
CA LEU A 121 -8.82 29.83 5.43
C LEU A 121 -9.14 31.15 4.73
N GLU A 122 -10.02 31.97 5.30
CA GLU A 122 -10.32 33.29 4.73
C GLU A 122 -9.10 34.25 4.84
N GLY A 123 -9.05 35.24 3.95
CA GLY A 123 -7.90 36.14 3.81
C GLY A 123 -6.82 35.66 2.84
N GLY A 124 -5.66 36.33 2.87
CA GLY A 124 -4.53 36.12 1.94
C GLY A 124 -3.48 37.25 2.01
N VAL A 125 -2.48 37.22 1.12
CA VAL A 125 -1.38 38.19 1.03
C VAL A 125 -1.93 39.61 0.82
N ALA A 126 -2.86 39.76 -0.13
CA ALA A 126 -3.46 41.05 -0.48
C ALA A 126 -4.29 41.69 0.66
N SER A 127 -4.76 40.90 1.63
CA SER A 127 -5.44 41.39 2.84
C SER A 127 -4.48 41.62 4.03
N GLY A 128 -3.17 41.47 3.82
CA GLY A 128 -2.13 41.78 4.81
C GLY A 128 -1.70 40.61 5.71
N PHE A 129 -2.27 39.42 5.53
CA PHE A 129 -1.99 38.25 6.38
C PHE A 129 -0.60 37.64 6.06
N LYS A 130 0.43 38.25 6.64
CA LYS A 130 1.82 37.75 6.69
C LYS A 130 2.20 37.13 8.05
N LYS A 131 1.18 36.58 8.74
CA LYS A 131 1.21 35.63 9.89
C LYS A 131 1.40 36.21 11.32
N ALA A 132 0.60 35.66 12.24
CA ALA A 132 0.74 35.72 13.70
C ALA A 132 0.67 37.10 14.38
N GLU A 133 -0.45 37.81 14.16
CA GLU A 133 -1.11 38.47 15.31
C GLU A 133 -1.88 37.39 16.11
N GLU A 134 -2.31 37.69 17.34
CA GLU A 134 -3.16 36.75 18.11
C GLU A 134 -4.56 36.69 17.47
N GLU A 135 -4.81 35.66 16.65
CA GLU A 135 -6.12 35.44 16.03
C GLU A 135 -7.21 35.27 17.12
N GLU A 136 -8.10 36.26 17.25
CA GLU A 136 -9.34 36.07 18.01
C GLU A 136 -10.11 34.88 17.40
N PHE A 137 -10.54 33.94 18.25
CA PHE A 137 -11.15 32.71 17.74
C PHE A 137 -12.44 32.99 16.98
N GLU A 138 -12.43 32.71 15.68
CA GLU A 138 -13.58 32.85 14.79
C GLU A 138 -14.38 31.54 14.75
N THR A 139 -15.70 31.63 15.00
CA THR A 139 -16.62 30.48 14.87
C THR A 139 -16.86 30.15 13.40
N ARG A 140 -16.45 28.96 12.96
CA ARG A 140 -16.48 28.55 11.55
C ARG A 140 -17.38 27.34 11.35
N LEU A 141 -18.14 27.32 10.26
CA LEU A 141 -19.00 26.20 9.87
C LEU A 141 -18.47 25.57 8.58
N TYR A 142 -18.26 24.26 8.59
CA TYR A 142 -17.78 23.50 7.44
C TYR A 142 -18.81 22.46 7.01
N THR A 143 -18.87 22.17 5.71
CA THR A 143 -19.41 20.91 5.17
C THR A 143 -18.28 19.92 4.96
N CYS A 144 -18.49 18.66 5.36
CA CYS A 144 -17.55 17.55 5.25
C CYS A 144 -18.17 16.47 4.35
N LYS A 145 -17.48 16.10 3.26
CA LYS A 145 -17.97 15.15 2.25
C LYS A 145 -16.88 14.21 1.76
N GLY A 146 -17.27 13.07 1.21
CA GLY A 146 -16.37 12.08 0.60
C GLY A 146 -16.07 10.88 1.52
N LYS A 147 -16.07 9.67 0.94
CA LYS A 147 -15.93 8.41 1.69
C LYS A 147 -14.50 8.04 2.10
N ARG A 148 -13.50 8.52 1.34
CA ARG A 148 -12.07 8.19 1.48
C ARG A 148 -11.25 9.46 1.65
N VAL A 149 -11.18 10.23 0.58
CA VAL A 149 -10.64 11.58 0.51
C VAL A 149 -11.71 12.55 1.02
N VAL A 150 -11.34 13.40 1.99
CA VAL A 150 -12.27 14.34 2.61
C VAL A 150 -12.22 15.70 1.91
N ARG A 151 -13.39 16.18 1.48
CA ARG A 151 -13.59 17.55 0.99
C ARG A 151 -14.23 18.38 2.10
N LEU A 152 -13.50 19.38 2.58
CA LEU A 152 -13.93 20.32 3.61
C LEU A 152 -14.19 21.69 2.97
N LYS A 153 -15.44 22.15 2.96
CA LYS A 153 -15.83 23.46 2.40
C LYS A 153 -16.41 24.33 3.50
N GLN A 154 -15.74 25.44 3.81
CA GLN A 154 -16.28 26.50 4.69
C GLN A 154 -17.56 27.06 4.07
N VAL A 155 -18.59 27.21 4.90
CA VAL A 155 -19.91 27.74 4.55
C VAL A 155 -20.32 28.79 5.58
N PRO A 156 -21.21 29.74 5.23
CA PRO A 156 -21.64 30.75 6.19
C PRO A 156 -22.20 30.12 7.46
N PHE A 157 -21.76 30.60 8.64
CA PHE A 157 -22.27 30.17 9.94
C PHE A 157 -23.73 30.62 10.13
N ALA A 158 -24.65 29.84 9.56
CA ALA A 158 -26.07 30.13 9.51
C ALA A 158 -26.88 28.84 9.33
N ARG A 159 -28.06 28.77 9.95
CA ARG A 159 -29.01 27.65 9.82
C ARG A 159 -29.52 27.43 8.38
N SER A 160 -29.40 28.42 7.50
CA SER A 160 -29.68 28.29 6.06
C SER A 160 -28.64 27.45 5.30
N SER A 161 -27.45 27.23 5.88
CA SER A 161 -26.39 26.41 5.28
C SER A 161 -26.59 24.91 5.54
N LEU A 162 -27.31 24.55 6.61
CA LEU A 162 -27.61 23.16 6.96
C LEU A 162 -28.54 22.52 5.92
N ASN A 163 -28.37 21.20 5.71
CA ASN A 163 -29.30 20.38 4.95
C ASN A 163 -29.32 18.94 5.51
N HIS A 164 -30.27 18.13 5.04
CA HIS A 164 -30.49 16.76 5.50
C HIS A 164 -29.52 15.72 4.90
N ASP A 165 -28.65 16.11 3.96
CA ASP A 165 -27.89 15.18 3.11
C ASP A 165 -26.39 15.16 3.44
N ASP A 166 -25.81 16.32 3.77
CA ASP A 166 -24.37 16.47 4.06
C ASP A 166 -24.06 16.34 5.57
N VAL A 167 -22.78 16.11 5.92
CA VAL A 167 -22.29 16.24 7.31
C VAL A 167 -21.67 17.62 7.51
N PHE A 168 -21.88 18.21 8.68
CA PHE A 168 -21.39 19.53 9.04
C PHE A 168 -20.51 19.49 10.29
N ILE A 169 -19.51 20.37 10.34
CA ILE A 169 -18.63 20.58 11.48
C ILE A 169 -18.73 22.05 11.87
N LEU A 170 -19.28 22.34 13.05
CA LEU A 170 -19.31 23.67 13.64
C LEU A 170 -18.14 23.77 14.64
N ASP A 171 -17.16 24.58 14.30
CA ASP A 171 -15.96 24.82 15.08
C ASP A 171 -16.15 26.06 15.96
N THR A 172 -16.05 25.90 17.29
CA THR A 172 -16.20 26.97 18.28
C THR A 172 -15.07 26.88 19.32
N GLN A 173 -14.69 28.02 19.91
CA GLN A 173 -13.50 28.17 20.77
C GLN A 173 -13.33 27.05 21.82
N ASN A 174 -14.44 26.61 22.43
CA ASN A 174 -14.45 25.65 23.53
C ASN A 174 -15.03 24.27 23.15
N LYS A 175 -15.75 24.16 22.03
CA LYS A 175 -16.51 22.95 21.66
C LYS A 175 -16.72 22.82 20.15
N ILE A 176 -16.40 21.67 19.57
CA ILE A 176 -16.68 21.35 18.16
C ILE A 176 -17.92 20.44 18.09
N PHE A 177 -18.88 20.80 17.24
CA PHE A 177 -20.10 20.03 17.03
C PHE A 177 -20.09 19.36 15.65
N GLN A 178 -20.29 18.05 15.60
CA GLN A 178 -20.64 17.34 14.38
C GLN A 178 -22.16 17.32 14.22
N PHE A 179 -22.69 17.92 13.15
CA PHE A 179 -24.10 17.78 12.80
C PHE A 179 -24.26 16.81 11.61
N ASN A 180 -24.96 15.70 11.83
CA ASN A 180 -25.22 14.68 10.82
C ASN A 180 -26.59 14.89 10.18
N GLY A 181 -26.66 15.29 8.92
CA GLY A 181 -27.91 15.27 8.15
C GLY A 181 -28.52 13.86 8.10
N ALA A 182 -29.85 13.73 8.14
CA ALA A 182 -30.52 12.43 8.28
C ALA A 182 -30.11 11.40 7.21
N ASN A 183 -29.90 11.84 5.96
CA ASN A 183 -29.54 11.03 4.81
C ASN A 183 -28.02 10.83 4.65
N SER A 184 -27.18 11.50 5.46
CA SER A 184 -25.72 11.50 5.29
C SER A 184 -25.08 10.12 5.51
N ASN A 185 -24.05 9.78 4.71
CA ASN A 185 -23.43 8.46 4.74
C ASN A 185 -22.59 8.20 6.00
N ILE A 186 -22.65 6.98 6.54
CA ILE A 186 -21.90 6.57 7.73
C ILE A 186 -20.38 6.73 7.60
N GLN A 187 -19.81 6.59 6.39
CA GLN A 187 -18.40 6.85 6.17
C GLN A 187 -18.05 8.35 6.21
N GLU A 188 -18.95 9.22 5.74
CA GLU A 188 -18.75 10.67 5.81
C GLU A 188 -18.89 11.17 7.25
N ARG A 189 -19.79 10.57 8.05
CA ARG A 189 -19.88 10.80 9.50
C ARG A 189 -18.61 10.34 10.23
N ALA A 190 -17.97 9.25 9.80
CA ALA A 190 -16.70 8.78 10.36
C ALA A 190 -15.52 9.68 9.95
N LYS A 191 -15.47 10.13 8.69
CA LYS A 191 -14.46 11.09 8.21
C LYS A 191 -14.58 12.47 8.84
N ALA A 192 -15.79 12.92 9.17
CA ALA A 192 -15.99 14.13 9.95
C ALA A 192 -15.34 14.02 11.35
N LEU A 193 -15.41 12.87 12.03
CA LEU A 193 -14.71 12.65 13.30
C LEU A 193 -13.18 12.68 13.16
N GLU A 194 -12.62 12.17 12.06
CA GLU A 194 -11.18 12.29 11.76
C GLU A 194 -10.76 13.76 11.61
N VAL A 195 -11.57 14.58 10.92
CA VAL A 195 -11.33 16.03 10.79
C VAL A 195 -11.48 16.74 12.13
N ILE A 196 -12.50 16.42 12.94
CA ILE A 196 -12.72 17.04 14.25
C ILE A 196 -11.56 16.75 15.22
N GLN A 197 -11.05 15.52 15.24
CA GLN A 197 -9.88 15.20 16.05
C GLN A 197 -8.64 15.98 15.60
N PHE A 198 -8.45 16.14 14.28
CA PHE A 198 -7.38 16.96 13.72
C PHE A 198 -7.53 18.46 14.02
N LEU A 199 -8.75 19.01 13.97
CA LEU A 199 -9.03 20.40 14.38
C LEU A 199 -8.69 20.59 15.86
N LYS A 200 -9.23 19.72 16.73
CA LYS A 200 -8.98 19.70 18.17
C LYS A 200 -7.49 19.63 18.51
N GLU A 201 -6.72 18.77 17.85
CA GLU A 201 -5.28 18.63 18.06
C GLU A 201 -4.45 19.80 17.50
N LYS A 202 -4.83 20.37 16.35
CA LYS A 202 -4.01 21.37 15.62
C LYS A 202 -4.36 22.82 15.93
N TYR A 203 -5.55 23.10 16.48
CA TYR A 203 -6.04 24.47 16.71
C TYR A 203 -6.59 24.72 18.14
N HIS A 204 -6.81 23.67 18.96
CA HIS A 204 -7.26 23.81 20.35
C HIS A 204 -6.39 23.04 21.35
N ASP A 205 -5.12 22.76 21.03
CA ASP A 205 -4.15 22.06 21.88
C ASP A 205 -4.65 20.74 22.52
N GLY A 206 -5.62 20.08 21.87
CA GLY A 206 -6.27 18.86 22.37
C GLY A 206 -7.33 19.07 23.47
N THR A 207 -7.63 20.30 23.88
CA THR A 207 -8.47 20.59 25.07
C THR A 207 -9.94 20.88 24.80
N CYS A 208 -10.33 21.16 23.56
CA CYS A 208 -11.71 21.49 23.16
C CYS A 208 -12.68 20.28 23.30
N ASP A 209 -13.91 20.49 23.76
CA ASP A 209 -14.93 19.42 23.85
C ASP A 209 -15.49 19.06 22.47
N VAL A 210 -16.10 17.88 22.34
CA VAL A 210 -16.70 17.39 21.08
C VAL A 210 -18.10 16.86 21.36
N ALA A 211 -19.07 17.25 20.53
CA ALA A 211 -20.45 16.75 20.58
C ALA A 211 -20.94 16.30 19.21
N ILE A 212 -21.89 15.37 19.17
CA ILE A 212 -22.52 14.86 17.95
C ILE A 212 -24.03 15.11 18.02
N VAL A 213 -24.58 15.77 17.01
CA VAL A 213 -26.00 16.13 16.88
C VAL A 213 -26.55 15.45 15.63
N ASP A 214 -27.51 14.53 15.78
CA ASP A 214 -28.20 13.91 14.65
C ASP A 214 -29.45 14.71 14.26
N ASP A 215 -29.60 14.95 12.96
CA ASP A 215 -30.81 15.53 12.36
C ASP A 215 -32.07 14.71 12.70
N GLY A 216 -33.19 15.41 12.91
CA GLY A 216 -34.46 14.84 13.36
C GLY A 216 -34.50 14.36 14.81
N LYS A 217 -33.36 14.20 15.50
CA LYS A 217 -33.33 13.83 16.93
C LYS A 217 -33.41 15.07 17.83
N LEU A 218 -34.61 15.35 18.34
CA LEU A 218 -34.82 16.21 19.51
C LEU A 218 -34.55 15.43 20.81
N ASP A 219 -33.34 14.86 20.92
CA ASP A 219 -32.88 14.24 22.16
C ASP A 219 -32.72 15.32 23.25
N THR A 220 -33.10 15.01 24.49
CA THR A 220 -33.08 15.97 25.62
C THR A 220 -31.68 16.21 26.20
N GLU A 221 -30.66 16.08 25.37
CA GLU A 221 -29.25 16.24 25.73
C GLU A 221 -28.83 17.71 25.62
N SER A 222 -27.96 18.14 26.54
CA SER A 222 -27.56 19.55 26.66
C SER A 222 -26.91 20.09 25.37
N ASP A 223 -26.18 19.23 24.67
CA ASP A 223 -25.34 19.60 23.54
C ASP A 223 -26.15 19.90 22.28
N SER A 224 -27.20 19.11 22.02
CA SER A 224 -28.18 19.40 20.97
C SER A 224 -28.90 20.73 21.23
N GLY A 225 -29.24 21.03 22.50
CA GLY A 225 -29.80 22.31 22.90
C GLY A 225 -28.85 23.48 22.65
N GLU A 226 -27.58 23.34 23.04
CA GLU A 226 -26.51 24.33 22.83
C GLU A 226 -26.28 24.62 21.33
N PHE A 227 -26.14 23.57 20.51
CA PHE A 227 -26.04 23.69 19.05
C PHE A 227 -27.20 24.46 18.44
N TRP A 228 -28.45 24.13 18.80
CA TRP A 228 -29.61 24.83 18.27
C TRP A 228 -29.73 26.28 18.77
N VAL A 229 -29.20 26.62 19.95
CA VAL A 229 -29.09 28.01 20.40
C VAL A 229 -28.07 28.78 19.55
N LEU A 230 -26.89 28.21 19.30
CA LEU A 230 -25.86 28.79 18.42
C LEU A 230 -26.39 29.03 16.99
N MET A 231 -27.19 28.10 16.47
CA MET A 231 -27.80 28.18 15.14
C MET A 231 -29.08 29.06 15.08
N GLY A 232 -29.32 29.90 16.10
CA GLY A 232 -30.43 30.86 16.10
C GLY A 232 -31.81 30.22 16.27
N GLY A 233 -31.89 29.20 17.12
CA GLY A 233 -33.10 28.47 17.49
C GLY A 233 -33.41 27.26 16.61
N PHE A 234 -34.07 26.25 17.22
CA PHE A 234 -34.60 25.10 16.48
C PHE A 234 -35.71 25.55 15.52
N ALA A 235 -35.52 25.31 14.23
CA ALA A 235 -36.47 25.58 13.17
C ALA A 235 -36.23 24.59 12.00
N PRO A 236 -37.24 24.34 11.14
CA PRO A 236 -37.08 23.43 10.01
C PRO A 236 -35.88 23.81 9.12
N ILE A 237 -35.06 22.80 8.81
CA ILE A 237 -33.95 22.90 7.86
C ILE A 237 -34.53 23.00 6.44
N ALA A 238 -33.85 23.74 5.56
CA ALA A 238 -34.25 23.83 4.16
C ALA A 238 -33.85 22.57 3.38
N LYS A 239 -34.57 22.27 2.29
CA LYS A 239 -34.01 21.37 1.28
C LYS A 239 -32.78 22.02 0.66
N LYS A 240 -31.75 21.20 0.43
CA LYS A 240 -30.49 21.61 -0.19
C LYS A 240 -30.75 22.39 -1.49
N VAL A 241 -30.24 23.61 -1.56
CA VAL A 241 -30.26 24.44 -2.77
C VAL A 241 -28.99 24.12 -3.56
N THR A 242 -29.13 23.51 -4.73
CA THR A 242 -28.01 23.27 -5.64
C THR A 242 -27.45 24.60 -6.11
N THR A 243 -26.19 24.90 -5.77
CA THR A 243 -25.47 26.08 -6.26
C THR A 243 -24.72 25.78 -7.55
N GLU A 244 -24.20 26.80 -8.24
CA GLU A 244 -23.31 26.57 -9.39
C GLU A 244 -22.03 25.80 -8.98
N ASP A 245 -21.55 25.98 -7.75
CA ASP A 245 -20.46 25.20 -7.15
C ASP A 245 -20.84 23.70 -6.91
N ASP A 246 -22.13 23.33 -6.92
CA ASP A 246 -22.58 21.94 -6.78
C ASP A 246 -22.77 21.24 -8.14
N VAL A 247 -22.59 21.95 -9.27
CA VAL A 247 -22.72 21.38 -10.62
C VAL A 247 -21.49 20.53 -10.94
N VAL A 248 -21.60 19.23 -10.71
CA VAL A 248 -20.61 18.23 -11.16
C VAL A 248 -20.57 18.24 -12.69
N PRO A 249 -19.41 18.53 -13.32
CA PRO A 249 -19.28 18.50 -14.77
C PRO A 249 -19.58 17.11 -15.35
N GLU A 250 -20.50 17.01 -16.32
CA GLU A 250 -20.80 15.73 -16.99
C GLU A 250 -19.68 15.30 -17.95
N ALA A 251 -19.31 14.02 -17.89
CA ALA A 251 -18.36 13.42 -18.81
C ALA A 251 -18.98 13.24 -20.21
N THR A 252 -18.36 13.83 -21.23
CA THR A 252 -18.73 13.66 -22.64
C THR A 252 -17.76 12.71 -23.34
N PRO A 253 -18.12 12.13 -24.51
CA PRO A 253 -17.14 11.46 -25.37
C PRO A 253 -15.96 12.39 -25.65
N ALA A 254 -14.74 11.84 -25.60
CA ALA A 254 -13.52 12.63 -25.72
C ALA A 254 -13.36 13.17 -27.16
N ILE A 255 -13.05 14.46 -27.29
CA ILE A 255 -12.79 15.11 -28.59
C ILE A 255 -11.37 15.67 -28.59
N LEU A 256 -10.59 15.32 -29.62
CA LEU A 256 -9.21 15.78 -29.77
C LEU A 256 -9.14 17.04 -30.65
N TYR A 257 -8.34 18.00 -30.20
CA TYR A 257 -7.99 19.22 -30.90
C TYR A 257 -6.47 19.36 -30.92
N SER A 258 -5.94 19.93 -31.99
CA SER A 258 -4.56 20.40 -32.09
C SER A 258 -4.49 21.86 -31.66
N ILE A 259 -3.41 22.26 -31.00
CA ILE A 259 -3.12 23.66 -30.67
C ILE A 259 -1.98 24.13 -31.57
N THR A 260 -2.16 25.24 -32.28
CA THR A 260 -1.14 25.84 -33.15
C THR A 260 -1.26 27.35 -33.10
N ASP A 261 -0.17 28.03 -32.73
CA ASP A 261 -0.10 29.49 -32.57
C ASP A 261 -1.16 30.08 -31.60
N GLY A 262 -1.61 29.27 -30.62
CA GLY A 262 -2.68 29.59 -29.68
C GLY A 262 -4.09 29.21 -30.15
N GLU A 263 -4.29 28.94 -31.44
CA GLU A 263 -5.58 28.52 -31.97
C GLU A 263 -5.84 27.02 -31.74
N VAL A 264 -7.04 26.69 -31.25
CA VAL A 264 -7.51 25.31 -31.00
C VAL A 264 -8.33 24.81 -32.20
N LYS A 265 -7.90 23.72 -32.84
CA LYS A 265 -8.45 23.21 -34.11
C LYS A 265 -8.74 21.71 -34.03
N THR A 266 -9.99 21.31 -34.24
CA THR A 266 -10.46 19.92 -34.13
C THR A 266 -9.65 18.96 -35.00
N VAL A 267 -9.36 17.77 -34.48
CA VAL A 267 -8.71 16.67 -35.23
C VAL A 267 -9.77 15.63 -35.57
N GLU A 268 -9.97 15.36 -36.87
CA GLU A 268 -10.88 14.32 -37.34
C GLU A 268 -10.21 12.94 -37.31
N GLY A 269 -10.88 11.94 -36.72
CA GLY A 269 -10.42 10.54 -36.70
C GLY A 269 -10.77 9.80 -35.42
N GLU A 270 -10.48 8.49 -35.39
CA GLU A 270 -10.56 7.66 -34.18
C GLU A 270 -9.37 7.94 -33.24
N LEU A 271 -9.61 7.96 -31.92
CA LEU A 271 -8.62 8.37 -30.93
C LEU A 271 -7.49 7.36 -30.79
N SER A 272 -6.42 7.60 -31.53
CA SER A 272 -5.21 6.78 -31.55
C SER A 272 -3.96 7.58 -31.18
N LYS A 273 -3.04 6.93 -30.48
CA LYS A 273 -1.73 7.47 -30.07
C LYS A 273 -0.91 8.05 -31.23
N SER A 274 -1.14 7.55 -32.44
CA SER A 274 -0.55 8.01 -33.71
C SER A 274 -0.90 9.45 -34.10
N LEU A 275 -1.98 10.03 -33.56
CA LEU A 275 -2.37 11.42 -33.82
C LEU A 275 -1.51 12.46 -33.08
N LEU A 276 -0.69 12.03 -32.10
CA LEU A 276 0.03 12.90 -31.17
C LEU A 276 1.49 13.11 -31.59
N GLU A 277 1.75 14.14 -32.39
CA GLU A 277 3.09 14.48 -32.90
C GLU A 277 4.01 15.04 -31.80
N ASN A 278 5.26 14.59 -31.75
CA ASN A 278 6.22 14.89 -30.66
C ASN A 278 6.66 16.36 -30.55
N ASN A 279 6.27 17.21 -31.49
CA ASN A 279 6.61 18.63 -31.62
C ASN A 279 5.39 19.57 -31.52
N LYS A 280 4.19 19.05 -31.22
CA LYS A 280 2.94 19.82 -31.12
C LYS A 280 2.31 19.72 -29.72
N CYS A 281 1.34 20.58 -29.47
CA CYS A 281 0.45 20.52 -28.31
C CYS A 281 -0.97 20.17 -28.79
N TYR A 282 -1.71 19.44 -27.95
CA TYR A 282 -3.07 18.99 -28.23
C TYR A 282 -3.96 19.19 -27.00
N LEU A 283 -5.25 19.40 -27.22
CA LEU A 283 -6.29 19.48 -26.20
C LEU A 283 -7.26 18.32 -26.39
N LEU A 284 -7.55 17.57 -25.33
CA LEU A 284 -8.52 16.48 -25.34
C LEU A 284 -9.65 16.84 -24.36
N ASP A 285 -10.83 17.18 -24.89
CA ASP A 285 -11.99 17.57 -24.10
C ASP A 285 -12.89 16.35 -23.81
N CYS A 286 -12.93 15.94 -22.54
CA CYS A 286 -13.81 14.87 -22.03
C CYS A 286 -15.00 15.42 -21.24
N GLY A 287 -15.26 16.73 -21.30
CA GLY A 287 -16.36 17.44 -20.67
C GLY A 287 -16.20 17.69 -19.17
N SER A 288 -15.92 16.65 -18.41
CA SER A 288 -15.66 16.76 -16.97
C SER A 288 -14.21 17.10 -16.64
N GLU A 289 -13.29 16.77 -17.55
CA GLU A 289 -11.87 17.01 -17.48
C GLU A 289 -11.35 17.29 -18.89
N VAL A 290 -10.38 18.19 -19.00
CA VAL A 290 -9.67 18.51 -20.24
C VAL A 290 -8.19 18.22 -20.04
N PHE A 291 -7.61 17.45 -20.96
CA PHE A 291 -6.18 17.17 -20.96
C PHE A 291 -5.44 18.02 -21.98
N VAL A 292 -4.33 18.63 -21.57
CA VAL A 292 -3.40 19.30 -22.50
C VAL A 292 -2.19 18.38 -22.69
N TRP A 293 -2.11 17.68 -23.82
CA TRP A 293 -0.96 16.83 -24.14
C TRP A 293 0.13 17.64 -24.84
N VAL A 294 1.36 17.48 -24.37
CA VAL A 294 2.53 18.25 -24.82
C VAL A 294 3.59 17.31 -25.41
N GLY A 295 3.92 17.49 -26.69
CA GLY A 295 5.02 16.79 -27.34
C GLY A 295 6.38 17.15 -26.74
N ARG A 296 7.28 16.16 -26.59
CA ARG A 296 8.56 16.32 -25.87
C ARG A 296 9.51 17.36 -26.48
N VAL A 297 9.33 17.70 -27.76
CA VAL A 297 10.21 18.58 -28.56
C VAL A 297 9.71 20.05 -28.57
N THR A 298 8.52 20.34 -28.02
CA THR A 298 7.95 21.69 -27.89
C THR A 298 8.83 22.62 -27.03
N GLN A 299 8.83 23.92 -27.33
CA GLN A 299 9.50 24.97 -26.56
C GLN A 299 8.68 25.39 -25.32
N VAL A 300 9.30 26.14 -24.40
CA VAL A 300 8.63 26.64 -23.19
C VAL A 300 7.52 27.63 -23.53
N GLU A 301 7.75 28.49 -24.52
CA GLU A 301 6.76 29.44 -25.04
C GLU A 301 5.55 28.73 -25.66
N ASP A 302 5.75 27.67 -26.46
CA ASP A 302 4.66 26.84 -27.02
C ASP A 302 3.78 26.23 -25.91
N ARG A 303 4.42 25.77 -24.82
CA ARG A 303 3.75 25.17 -23.65
C ARG A 303 2.93 26.19 -22.86
N LYS A 304 3.43 27.42 -22.72
CA LYS A 304 2.69 28.52 -22.08
C LYS A 304 1.48 28.94 -22.93
N SER A 305 1.66 29.05 -24.24
CA SER A 305 0.55 29.31 -25.19
C SER A 305 -0.51 28.19 -25.14
N ALA A 306 -0.09 26.92 -25.11
CA ALA A 306 -1.02 25.78 -25.01
C ALA A 306 -1.83 25.75 -23.71
N SER A 307 -1.25 26.17 -22.57
CA SER A 307 -1.99 26.31 -21.31
C SER A 307 -3.03 27.43 -21.39
N GLN A 308 -2.69 28.60 -21.93
CA GLN A 308 -3.62 29.71 -22.11
C GLN A 308 -4.77 29.36 -23.06
N ALA A 309 -4.46 28.76 -24.21
CA ALA A 309 -5.44 28.32 -25.21
C ALA A 309 -6.47 27.33 -24.64
N ALA A 310 -6.10 26.52 -23.64
CA ALA A 310 -7.02 25.60 -22.98
C ALA A 310 -8.02 26.32 -22.05
N GLU A 311 -7.58 27.35 -21.31
CA GLU A 311 -8.49 28.17 -20.48
C GLU A 311 -9.43 29.02 -21.35
N GLU A 312 -8.92 29.61 -22.44
CA GLU A 312 -9.73 30.35 -23.42
C GLU A 312 -10.74 29.44 -24.14
N PHE A 313 -10.35 28.20 -24.47
CA PHE A 313 -11.26 27.21 -25.04
C PHE A 313 -12.41 26.86 -24.08
N LEU A 314 -12.12 26.55 -22.81
CA LEU A 314 -13.14 26.25 -21.80
C LEU A 314 -14.15 27.39 -21.64
N ALA A 315 -13.66 28.63 -21.59
CA ALA A 315 -14.51 29.82 -21.56
C ALA A 315 -15.37 29.95 -22.82
N SER A 316 -14.81 29.73 -24.01
CA SER A 316 -15.55 29.79 -25.28
C SER A 316 -16.68 28.75 -25.39
N GLN A 317 -16.48 27.57 -24.82
CA GLN A 317 -17.44 26.47 -24.84
C GLN A 317 -18.47 26.54 -23.70
N ASN A 318 -18.42 27.57 -22.84
CA ASN A 318 -19.26 27.69 -21.63
C ASN A 318 -19.17 26.45 -20.72
N ARG A 319 -17.99 25.82 -20.65
CA ARG A 319 -17.74 24.71 -19.71
C ARG A 319 -17.75 25.27 -18.27
N PRO A 320 -18.20 24.49 -17.26
CA PRO A 320 -18.14 24.91 -15.86
C PRO A 320 -16.73 25.34 -15.47
N LYS A 321 -16.61 26.39 -14.64
CA LYS A 321 -15.29 26.82 -14.11
C LYS A 321 -14.58 25.71 -13.32
N SER A 322 -15.34 24.75 -12.81
CA SER A 322 -14.92 23.54 -12.09
C SER A 322 -14.39 22.40 -12.99
N THR A 323 -14.44 22.51 -14.32
CA THR A 323 -13.83 21.52 -15.22
C THR A 323 -12.32 21.44 -15.00
N ARG A 324 -11.82 20.24 -14.70
CA ARG A 324 -10.40 20.00 -14.36
C ARG A 324 -9.50 20.18 -15.58
N ILE A 325 -8.28 20.70 -15.40
CA ILE A 325 -7.26 20.77 -16.45
C ILE A 325 -6.01 20.00 -16.02
N THR A 326 -5.67 18.96 -16.79
CA THR A 326 -4.53 18.07 -16.52
C THR A 326 -3.56 18.10 -17.71
N ARG A 327 -2.41 18.78 -17.57
CA ARG A 327 -1.38 18.83 -18.61
C ARG A 327 -0.43 17.64 -18.48
N VAL A 328 -0.41 16.78 -19.49
CA VAL A 328 0.50 15.62 -19.60
C VAL A 328 1.60 15.89 -20.62
N ILE A 329 2.80 15.35 -20.39
CA ILE A 329 3.93 15.46 -21.32
C ILE A 329 4.30 14.10 -21.89
N GLN A 330 4.70 14.06 -23.16
CA GLN A 330 4.92 12.83 -23.91
C GLN A 330 5.85 11.83 -23.20
N GLY A 331 5.36 10.61 -22.99
CA GLY A 331 6.03 9.52 -22.25
C GLY A 331 5.83 9.56 -20.73
N TYR A 332 5.00 10.48 -20.23
CA TYR A 332 4.54 10.59 -18.83
C TYR A 332 3.01 10.74 -18.78
N GLU A 333 2.29 10.11 -19.72
CA GLU A 333 0.84 10.13 -19.76
C GLU A 333 0.20 9.32 -18.61
N THR A 334 -0.81 9.91 -17.96
CA THR A 334 -1.56 9.28 -16.87
C THR A 334 -2.51 8.18 -17.37
N HIS A 335 -2.94 7.27 -16.48
CA HIS A 335 -3.97 6.28 -16.80
C HIS A 335 -5.27 6.97 -17.30
N SER A 336 -5.72 8.02 -16.60
CA SER A 336 -6.90 8.80 -16.97
C SER A 336 -6.83 9.32 -18.40
N PHE A 337 -5.69 9.88 -18.82
CA PHE A 337 -5.49 10.33 -20.21
C PHE A 337 -5.61 9.17 -21.20
N LYS A 338 -4.86 8.07 -20.99
CA LYS A 338 -4.85 6.89 -21.88
C LYS A 338 -6.24 6.28 -22.04
N SER A 339 -7.06 6.26 -20.98
CA SER A 339 -8.39 5.62 -20.95
C SER A 339 -9.42 6.18 -21.93
N ASN A 340 -9.13 7.35 -22.53
CA ASN A 340 -9.93 7.97 -23.60
C ASN A 340 -9.61 7.42 -25.00
N PHE A 341 -8.50 6.70 -25.16
CA PHE A 341 -8.05 6.11 -26.43
C PHE A 341 -8.44 4.63 -26.48
N ASP A 342 -8.76 4.10 -27.67
CA ASP A 342 -9.17 2.69 -27.82
C ASP A 342 -8.01 1.71 -27.63
N SER A 343 -6.78 2.16 -27.90
CA SER A 343 -5.55 1.47 -27.49
C SER A 343 -4.39 2.45 -27.29
N TRP A 344 -3.52 2.15 -26.33
CA TRP A 344 -2.29 2.89 -26.07
C TRP A 344 -1.09 1.94 -26.13
N PRO A 345 -0.71 1.46 -27.33
CA PRO A 345 0.40 0.51 -27.45
C PRO A 345 1.67 1.09 -26.84
N LEU A 346 2.44 0.25 -26.13
CA LEU A 346 3.83 0.59 -25.82
C LEU A 346 4.53 0.83 -27.16
N GLY A 347 4.90 2.08 -27.42
CA GLY A 347 5.79 2.38 -28.52
C GLY A 347 7.15 1.76 -28.24
N SER A 348 8.03 1.77 -29.24
CA SER A 348 9.45 1.67 -28.94
C SER A 348 9.86 2.95 -28.19
N ALA A 349 9.66 2.93 -26.87
CA ALA A 349 10.55 3.59 -25.96
C ALA A 349 11.92 2.95 -26.21
N THR A 350 12.70 3.58 -27.08
CA THR A 350 14.15 3.51 -26.98
C THR A 350 14.48 3.68 -25.51
N SER A 351 15.21 2.71 -24.94
CA SER A 351 15.66 2.77 -23.56
C SER A 351 16.44 4.06 -23.39
N GLY A 352 15.77 5.07 -22.80
CA GLY A 352 16.15 6.47 -22.97
C GLY A 352 17.53 6.69 -22.40
N THR A 353 18.52 6.74 -23.28
CA THR A 353 19.92 6.86 -22.89
C THR A 353 20.11 8.10 -22.03
N GLU A 354 21.07 8.05 -21.11
CA GLU A 354 21.16 8.99 -19.98
C GLU A 354 21.50 10.44 -20.39
N ASP A 355 21.43 10.78 -21.68
CA ASP A 355 21.64 12.09 -22.29
C ASP A 355 20.85 13.23 -21.62
N GLY A 356 19.66 12.94 -21.08
CA GLY A 356 18.89 13.88 -20.26
C GLY A 356 19.61 14.22 -18.94
N ARG A 357 20.04 13.19 -18.19
CA ARG A 357 20.88 13.36 -16.99
C ARG A 357 22.18 14.07 -17.34
N GLY A 358 22.85 13.64 -18.41
CA GLY A 358 24.14 14.18 -18.86
C GLY A 358 24.09 15.68 -19.17
N LYS A 359 23.10 16.14 -19.95
CA LYS A 359 22.96 17.54 -20.34
C LYS A 359 22.58 18.45 -19.17
N VAL A 360 21.63 18.04 -18.32
CA VAL A 360 21.23 18.82 -17.14
C VAL A 360 22.36 18.87 -16.10
N ALA A 361 23.03 17.75 -15.81
CA ALA A 361 24.16 17.73 -14.89
C ALA A 361 25.37 18.54 -15.40
N ALA A 362 25.58 18.61 -16.72
CA ALA A 362 26.59 19.47 -17.33
C ALA A 362 26.25 20.96 -17.17
N LEU A 363 25.01 21.37 -17.45
CA LEU A 363 24.54 22.75 -17.26
C LEU A 363 24.62 23.21 -15.80
N LEU A 364 24.18 22.37 -14.85
CA LEU A 364 24.27 22.67 -13.41
C LEU A 364 25.72 22.81 -12.93
N LYS A 365 26.64 21.99 -13.45
CA LYS A 365 28.10 22.18 -13.25
C LYS A 365 28.59 23.51 -13.80
N GLN A 366 28.10 23.92 -14.96
CA GLN A 366 28.50 25.16 -15.63
C GLN A 366 27.98 26.42 -14.90
N GLN A 367 26.91 26.28 -14.11
CA GLN A 367 26.36 27.31 -13.21
C GLN A 367 26.94 27.27 -11.79
N GLY A 368 27.95 26.44 -11.52
CA GLY A 368 28.64 26.38 -10.21
C GLY A 368 27.91 25.59 -9.12
N VAL A 369 26.81 24.90 -9.43
CA VAL A 369 26.09 24.07 -8.44
C VAL A 369 26.88 22.80 -8.13
N GLY A 370 27.36 22.69 -6.89
CA GLY A 370 28.24 21.62 -6.44
C GLY A 370 27.54 20.26 -6.28
N LEU A 371 27.32 19.53 -7.37
CA LEU A 371 26.73 18.18 -7.39
C LEU A 371 27.61 17.11 -6.71
N LYS A 372 27.65 17.10 -5.37
CA LYS A 372 28.02 15.93 -4.56
C LYS A 372 26.75 15.15 -4.23
N GLY A 373 26.66 13.88 -4.65
CA GLY A 373 25.62 12.96 -4.15
C GLY A 373 24.75 12.25 -5.18
N ILE A 374 24.91 12.47 -6.50
CA ILE A 374 24.26 11.61 -7.50
C ILE A 374 24.99 10.26 -7.52
N ALA A 375 24.54 9.34 -6.66
CA ALA A 375 24.99 7.96 -6.67
C ALA A 375 24.59 7.28 -7.98
N LYS A 376 25.40 6.31 -8.43
CA LYS A 376 24.91 5.31 -9.39
C LYS A 376 23.71 4.61 -8.76
N GLY A 377 22.68 4.32 -9.56
CA GLY A 377 21.52 3.56 -9.09
C GLY A 377 21.99 2.28 -8.41
N ALA A 378 21.52 2.05 -7.18
CA ALA A 378 21.71 0.77 -6.52
C ALA A 378 21.08 -0.35 -7.38
N PRO A 379 21.60 -1.58 -7.34
CA PRO A 379 20.89 -2.70 -7.94
C PRO A 379 19.49 -2.78 -7.31
N VAL A 380 18.46 -2.88 -8.14
CA VAL A 380 17.10 -3.11 -7.67
C VAL A 380 17.08 -4.52 -7.07
N ASN A 381 17.04 -4.61 -5.74
CA ASN A 381 16.69 -5.86 -5.09
C ASN A 381 15.23 -6.18 -5.45
N GLU A 382 15.00 -7.34 -6.05
CA GLU A 382 13.66 -7.90 -6.17
C GLU A 382 13.18 -8.24 -4.75
N GLU A 383 12.34 -7.36 -4.18
CA GLU A 383 11.78 -7.52 -2.85
C GLU A 383 10.74 -8.63 -2.88
N VAL A 384 11.13 -9.82 -2.40
CA VAL A 384 10.33 -11.05 -2.49
C VAL A 384 9.06 -10.90 -1.65
N PRO A 385 7.85 -11.02 -2.23
CA PRO A 385 6.61 -10.93 -1.48
C PRO A 385 6.55 -11.93 -0.30
N PRO A 386 5.93 -11.58 0.84
CA PRO A 386 5.82 -12.48 1.99
C PRO A 386 5.20 -13.84 1.63
N LEU A 387 6.04 -14.87 1.66
CA LEU A 387 5.66 -16.24 1.31
C LEU A 387 4.67 -16.83 2.34
N LEU A 388 3.91 -17.82 1.90
CA LEU A 388 2.99 -18.61 2.74
C LEU A 388 3.76 -19.34 3.85
N GLU A 389 3.16 -19.47 5.04
CA GLU A 389 3.82 -20.16 6.16
C GLU A 389 3.99 -21.66 5.85
N GLY A 390 5.17 -22.20 6.15
CA GLY A 390 5.55 -23.58 5.82
C GLY A 390 4.94 -24.64 6.74
N GLY A 391 4.89 -25.89 6.28
CA GLY A 391 4.37 -27.02 7.06
C GLY A 391 2.84 -27.18 7.02
N GLY A 392 2.16 -26.46 6.13
CA GLY A 392 0.73 -26.63 5.86
C GLY A 392 0.39 -27.93 5.11
N LYS A 393 -0.90 -28.27 5.08
CA LYS A 393 -1.44 -29.40 4.32
C LYS A 393 -1.68 -28.97 2.87
N MET A 394 -1.06 -29.65 1.91
CA MET A 394 -1.30 -29.45 0.48
C MET A 394 -2.16 -30.57 -0.12
N GLU A 395 -3.15 -30.21 -0.93
CA GLU A 395 -3.98 -31.10 -1.72
C GLU A 395 -4.04 -30.59 -3.17
N VAL A 396 -3.78 -31.47 -4.14
CA VAL A 396 -3.75 -31.11 -5.57
C VAL A 396 -4.62 -32.08 -6.37
N TRP A 397 -5.43 -31.52 -7.27
CA TRP A 397 -6.26 -32.26 -8.21
C TRP A 397 -6.01 -31.78 -9.64
N CYS A 398 -5.91 -32.71 -10.59
CA CYS A 398 -6.02 -32.42 -12.03
C CYS A 398 -7.50 -32.40 -12.43
N ILE A 399 -7.88 -31.56 -13.40
CA ILE A 399 -9.19 -31.67 -14.05
C ILE A 399 -9.12 -32.72 -15.17
N ASN A 400 -10.12 -33.60 -15.21
CA ASN A 400 -10.28 -34.59 -16.27
C ASN A 400 -11.76 -34.97 -16.40
N GLY A 401 -12.30 -34.93 -17.62
CA GLY A 401 -13.67 -35.38 -17.91
C GLY A 401 -14.76 -34.64 -17.13
N GLY A 402 -14.58 -33.34 -16.89
CA GLY A 402 -15.51 -32.51 -16.12
C GLY A 402 -15.43 -32.67 -14.59
N ALA A 403 -14.48 -33.45 -14.07
CA ALA A 403 -14.30 -33.72 -12.64
C ALA A 403 -12.86 -33.42 -12.17
N LYS A 404 -12.66 -33.34 -10.83
CA LYS A 404 -11.33 -33.18 -10.22
C LYS A 404 -10.79 -34.51 -9.68
N THR A 405 -9.66 -34.96 -10.21
CA THR A 405 -8.97 -36.21 -9.86
C THR A 405 -7.75 -35.91 -9.00
N PRO A 406 -7.59 -36.49 -7.79
CA PRO A 406 -6.44 -36.22 -6.93
C PRO A 406 -5.14 -36.76 -7.55
N LEU A 407 -4.05 -36.00 -7.44
CA LEU A 407 -2.72 -36.44 -7.88
C LEU A 407 -2.09 -37.44 -6.90
N SER A 408 -1.19 -38.29 -7.41
CA SER A 408 -0.33 -39.12 -6.56
C SER A 408 0.75 -38.25 -5.88
N LYS A 409 1.37 -38.78 -4.81
CA LYS A 409 2.50 -38.10 -4.16
C LYS A 409 3.73 -37.96 -5.07
N GLU A 410 3.83 -38.77 -6.11
CA GLU A 410 4.93 -38.77 -7.08
C GLU A 410 4.68 -37.77 -8.23
N ASP A 411 3.45 -37.29 -8.39
CA ASP A 411 3.04 -36.34 -9.43
C ASP A 411 2.82 -34.91 -8.90
N ILE A 412 2.68 -34.72 -7.59
CA ILE A 412 2.64 -33.39 -6.97
C ILE A 412 3.94 -32.63 -7.30
N GLY A 413 3.81 -31.51 -8.01
CA GLY A 413 4.93 -30.72 -8.55
C GLY A 413 5.15 -30.88 -10.06
N LYS A 414 4.47 -31.83 -10.73
CA LYS A 414 4.50 -32.03 -12.19
C LYS A 414 3.22 -31.46 -12.82
N PHE A 415 3.36 -30.39 -13.60
CA PHE A 415 2.26 -29.66 -14.23
C PHE A 415 2.35 -29.78 -15.75
N TYR A 416 1.33 -30.35 -16.40
CA TYR A 416 1.30 -30.56 -17.84
C TYR A 416 0.66 -29.35 -18.56
N SER A 417 1.26 -28.89 -19.66
CA SER A 417 0.87 -27.66 -20.37
C SER A 417 -0.52 -27.70 -21.03
N GLY A 418 -1.09 -28.89 -21.24
CA GLY A 418 -2.45 -29.12 -21.72
C GLY A 418 -3.51 -29.28 -20.63
N ASP A 419 -3.11 -29.37 -19.36
CA ASP A 419 -4.01 -29.70 -18.26
C ASP A 419 -4.35 -28.48 -17.39
N CYS A 420 -5.40 -28.62 -16.57
CA CYS A 420 -5.78 -27.66 -15.53
C CYS A 420 -5.70 -28.31 -14.15
N TYR A 421 -5.22 -27.59 -13.14
CA TYR A 421 -5.07 -28.11 -11.78
C TYR A 421 -5.74 -27.19 -10.76
N ILE A 422 -6.31 -27.78 -9.70
CA ILE A 422 -6.73 -27.08 -8.49
C ILE A 422 -5.76 -27.46 -7.37
N ILE A 423 -5.22 -26.47 -6.68
CA ILE A 423 -4.31 -26.61 -5.55
C ILE A 423 -4.97 -25.96 -4.34
N LEU A 424 -5.13 -26.69 -3.24
CA LEU A 424 -5.52 -26.17 -1.94
C LEU A 424 -4.36 -26.36 -0.96
N TYR A 425 -3.88 -25.26 -0.39
CA TYR A 425 -2.89 -25.25 0.68
C TYR A 425 -3.50 -24.65 1.95
N THR A 426 -3.70 -25.49 2.97
CA THR A 426 -4.16 -25.08 4.30
C THR A 426 -2.95 -24.86 5.19
N TYR A 427 -2.78 -23.64 5.68
CA TYR A 427 -1.69 -23.25 6.58
C TYR A 427 -2.26 -22.60 7.83
N HIS A 428 -1.41 -22.46 8.85
CA HIS A 428 -1.76 -21.68 10.03
C HIS A 428 -1.13 -20.29 9.89
N SER A 429 -1.81 -19.26 10.38
CA SER A 429 -1.19 -17.96 10.63
C SER A 429 -1.38 -17.54 12.09
N GLY A 430 -0.35 -16.91 12.67
CA GLY A 430 -0.39 -16.31 14.00
C GLY A 430 -0.97 -17.23 15.10
N ASP A 431 -2.04 -16.77 15.73
CA ASP A 431 -2.72 -17.43 16.86
C ASP A 431 -3.59 -18.64 16.45
N ARG A 432 -3.04 -19.51 15.59
CA ARG A 432 -3.62 -20.80 15.15
C ARG A 432 -4.93 -20.68 14.36
N LYS A 433 -5.16 -19.59 13.63
CA LYS A 433 -6.23 -19.52 12.62
C LYS A 433 -5.81 -20.37 11.42
N GLU A 434 -6.67 -21.28 10.96
CA GLU A 434 -6.49 -21.96 9.67
C GLU A 434 -6.85 -20.98 8.55
N ASP A 435 -5.87 -20.69 7.70
CA ASP A 435 -6.00 -19.93 6.46
C ASP A 435 -5.77 -20.84 5.26
N TYR A 436 -6.34 -20.46 4.10
CA TYR A 436 -6.39 -21.32 2.92
C TYR A 436 -6.00 -20.52 1.68
N PHE A 437 -5.01 -21.03 0.95
CA PHE A 437 -4.66 -20.58 -0.38
C PHE A 437 -5.19 -21.60 -1.39
N LEU A 438 -6.07 -21.17 -2.29
CA LEU A 438 -6.76 -22.02 -3.25
C LEU A 438 -6.54 -21.46 -4.66
N CYS A 439 -5.81 -22.16 -5.53
CA CYS A 439 -5.57 -21.65 -6.88
C CYS A 439 -5.82 -22.68 -7.98
N CYS A 440 -6.39 -22.19 -9.08
CA CYS A 440 -6.38 -22.88 -10.37
C CYS A 440 -5.08 -22.53 -11.09
N TRP A 441 -4.29 -23.53 -11.50
CA TRP A 441 -3.21 -23.36 -12.47
C TRP A 441 -3.69 -23.85 -13.85
N PHE A 442 -3.48 -23.02 -14.87
CA PHE A 442 -3.92 -23.26 -16.24
C PHE A 442 -2.72 -23.42 -17.17
N GLY A 443 -2.59 -24.60 -17.79
CA GLY A 443 -1.59 -24.85 -18.82
C GLY A 443 -1.83 -24.01 -20.07
N LYS A 444 -0.76 -23.61 -20.77
CA LYS A 444 -0.84 -22.72 -21.97
C LYS A 444 -1.63 -23.34 -23.13
N ASP A 445 -1.67 -24.66 -23.21
CA ASP A 445 -2.33 -25.46 -24.25
C ASP A 445 -3.68 -26.04 -23.77
N SER A 446 -4.12 -25.68 -22.55
CA SER A 446 -5.30 -26.25 -21.91
C SER A 446 -6.62 -25.76 -22.51
N VAL A 447 -7.64 -26.63 -22.49
CA VAL A 447 -8.94 -26.35 -23.11
C VAL A 447 -9.84 -25.50 -22.22
N GLU A 448 -10.59 -24.56 -22.81
CA GLU A 448 -11.49 -23.66 -22.07
C GLU A 448 -12.52 -24.40 -21.20
N GLU A 449 -12.97 -25.59 -21.58
CA GLU A 449 -13.91 -26.40 -20.81
C GLU A 449 -13.31 -26.86 -19.47
N ASP A 450 -12.08 -27.36 -19.48
CA ASP A 450 -11.36 -27.76 -18.26
C ASP A 450 -11.02 -26.52 -17.41
N GLN A 451 -10.69 -25.38 -18.03
CA GLN A 451 -10.44 -24.12 -17.31
C GLN A 451 -11.70 -23.62 -16.57
N LYS A 452 -12.85 -23.60 -17.26
CA LYS A 452 -14.15 -23.22 -16.69
C LYS A 452 -14.59 -24.20 -15.60
N THR A 453 -14.35 -25.50 -15.80
CA THR A 453 -14.58 -26.55 -14.82
C THR A 453 -13.72 -26.36 -13.56
N ALA A 454 -12.42 -26.07 -13.72
CA ALA A 454 -11.53 -25.81 -12.59
C ALA A 454 -12.01 -24.62 -11.75
N ALA A 455 -12.32 -23.49 -12.38
CA ALA A 455 -12.81 -22.28 -11.71
C ALA A 455 -14.16 -22.52 -10.97
N HIS A 456 -15.08 -23.28 -11.58
CA HIS A 456 -16.35 -23.64 -10.94
C HIS A 456 -16.14 -24.54 -9.71
N LEU A 457 -15.30 -25.57 -9.82
CA LEU A 457 -14.99 -26.48 -8.71
C LEU A 457 -14.18 -25.80 -7.60
N ALA A 458 -13.28 -24.87 -7.93
CA ALA A 458 -12.59 -24.03 -6.94
C ALA A 458 -13.57 -23.11 -6.19
N SER A 459 -14.53 -22.49 -6.89
CA SER A 459 -15.62 -21.73 -6.26
C SER A 459 -16.44 -22.61 -5.31
N THR A 460 -16.73 -23.86 -5.69
CA THR A 460 -17.43 -24.84 -4.82
C THR A 460 -16.63 -25.17 -3.55
N ILE A 461 -15.31 -25.37 -3.67
CA ILE A 461 -14.41 -25.60 -2.53
C ILE A 461 -14.32 -24.36 -1.63
N SER A 462 -14.28 -23.16 -2.21
CA SER A 462 -14.30 -21.91 -1.44
C SER A 462 -15.59 -21.75 -0.65
N ASN A 463 -16.74 -22.03 -1.28
CA ASN A 463 -18.04 -21.95 -0.63
C ASN A 463 -18.19 -22.94 0.54
N SER A 464 -17.67 -24.17 0.44
CA SER A 464 -17.68 -25.12 1.58
C SER A 464 -16.74 -24.70 2.72
N LEU A 465 -15.68 -23.94 2.42
CA LEU A 465 -14.78 -23.31 3.40
C LEU A 465 -15.26 -21.92 3.87
N LYS A 466 -16.53 -21.57 3.59
CA LYS A 466 -17.24 -20.31 3.95
C LYS A 466 -16.70 -19.04 3.27
N GLY A 467 -16.07 -19.15 2.10
CA GLY A 467 -15.55 -18.00 1.34
C GLY A 467 -14.27 -17.38 1.92
N ARG A 468 -13.66 -18.02 2.93
CA ARG A 468 -12.36 -17.66 3.52
C ARG A 468 -11.14 -17.92 2.60
N PRO A 469 -11.13 -18.92 1.69
CA PRO A 469 -9.95 -19.14 0.85
C PRO A 469 -9.70 -17.98 -0.12
N VAL A 470 -8.47 -17.47 -0.09
CA VAL A 470 -7.91 -16.63 -1.15
C VAL A 470 -7.91 -17.46 -2.43
N GLN A 471 -8.60 -16.99 -3.46
CA GLN A 471 -8.75 -17.72 -4.71
C GLN A 471 -7.86 -17.13 -5.79
N GLY A 472 -7.02 -17.94 -6.45
CA GLY A 472 -6.13 -17.51 -7.52
C GLY A 472 -6.41 -18.19 -8.86
N HIS A 473 -6.29 -17.44 -9.94
CA HIS A 473 -6.22 -17.91 -11.32
C HIS A 473 -4.81 -17.61 -11.84
N ILE A 474 -4.02 -18.66 -12.09
CA ILE A 474 -2.58 -18.56 -12.42
C ILE A 474 -2.35 -19.29 -13.75
N PHE A 475 -1.58 -18.69 -14.64
CA PHE A 475 -1.31 -19.23 -15.97
C PHE A 475 0.14 -19.67 -16.12
N GLN A 476 0.38 -20.69 -16.94
CA GLN A 476 1.71 -21.21 -17.25
C GLN A 476 2.68 -20.10 -17.69
N GLY A 477 3.88 -20.09 -17.09
CA GLY A 477 4.93 -19.09 -17.31
C GLY A 477 4.85 -17.89 -16.39
N LYS A 478 3.64 -17.54 -15.90
CA LYS A 478 3.37 -16.46 -14.94
C LYS A 478 3.12 -16.98 -13.52
N GLU A 479 3.78 -18.07 -13.13
CA GLU A 479 3.74 -18.58 -11.75
C GLU A 479 4.37 -17.57 -10.77
N PRO A 480 3.62 -17.07 -9.76
CA PRO A 480 4.14 -16.10 -8.80
C PRO A 480 4.92 -16.77 -7.64
N PRO A 481 5.73 -16.01 -6.88
CA PRO A 481 6.72 -16.57 -5.95
C PRO A 481 6.13 -17.49 -4.86
N GLN A 482 4.96 -17.13 -4.34
CA GLN A 482 4.23 -17.91 -3.34
C GLN A 482 3.69 -19.24 -3.88
N LEU A 483 3.50 -19.40 -5.20
CA LEU A 483 3.14 -20.69 -5.79
C LEU A 483 4.38 -21.59 -5.93
N VAL A 484 5.48 -21.04 -6.47
CA VAL A 484 6.73 -21.78 -6.69
C VAL A 484 7.29 -22.33 -5.37
N ALA A 485 7.18 -21.54 -4.28
CA ALA A 485 7.60 -21.96 -2.94
C ALA A 485 6.86 -23.20 -2.38
N LEU A 486 5.65 -23.52 -2.86
CA LEU A 486 4.91 -24.72 -2.44
C LEU A 486 5.42 -26.01 -3.11
N PHE A 487 6.09 -25.91 -4.25
CA PHE A 487 6.52 -27.06 -5.05
C PHE A 487 8.04 -27.07 -5.17
N GLN A 488 8.70 -27.92 -4.38
CA GLN A 488 10.16 -28.05 -4.36
C GLN A 488 10.58 -29.46 -4.82
N PRO A 489 10.73 -29.69 -6.15
CA PRO A 489 10.75 -28.71 -7.24
C PRO A 489 9.39 -28.53 -7.96
N MET A 490 9.23 -27.40 -8.66
CA MET A 490 8.15 -27.19 -9.63
C MET A 490 8.63 -27.53 -11.05
N VAL A 491 7.90 -28.40 -11.74
CA VAL A 491 8.19 -28.85 -13.11
C VAL A 491 6.99 -28.61 -14.01
N VAL A 492 7.23 -27.94 -15.14
CA VAL A 492 6.24 -27.77 -16.21
C VAL A 492 6.62 -28.65 -17.40
N LEU A 493 5.70 -29.54 -17.78
CA LEU A 493 5.81 -30.56 -18.83
C LEU A 493 5.02 -30.16 -20.08
N LYS A 494 5.40 -30.70 -21.24
CA LYS A 494 4.65 -30.55 -22.49
C LYS A 494 3.45 -31.50 -22.55
N GLY A 495 2.43 -31.09 -23.30
CA GLY A 495 1.19 -31.82 -23.56
C GLY A 495 0.34 -32.00 -22.31
N GLY A 496 -0.51 -33.02 -22.25
CA GLY A 496 -1.54 -33.18 -21.22
C GLY A 496 -2.09 -34.59 -21.09
N LEU A 497 -2.62 -34.91 -19.90
CA LEU A 497 -3.24 -36.18 -19.55
C LEU A 497 -4.78 -36.08 -19.47
N SER A 498 -5.34 -34.86 -19.50
CA SER A 498 -6.79 -34.62 -19.56
C SER A 498 -7.41 -35.23 -20.84
N SER A 499 -8.58 -35.84 -20.69
CA SER A 499 -9.41 -36.28 -21.83
C SER A 499 -9.91 -35.12 -22.70
N GLY A 500 -10.00 -33.90 -22.16
CA GLY A 500 -10.27 -32.67 -22.92
C GLY A 500 -9.10 -32.29 -23.80
N TYR A 501 -7.88 -32.29 -23.25
CA TYR A 501 -6.66 -32.06 -24.02
C TYR A 501 -6.48 -33.10 -25.14
N LYS A 502 -6.57 -34.40 -24.82
CA LYS A 502 -6.37 -35.49 -25.82
C LYS A 502 -7.34 -35.36 -27.01
N LYS A 503 -8.63 -35.13 -26.75
CA LYS A 503 -9.62 -34.86 -27.81
C LYS A 503 -9.25 -33.64 -28.63
N SER A 504 -8.87 -32.53 -27.97
CA SER A 504 -8.56 -31.30 -28.70
C SER A 504 -7.30 -31.41 -29.58
N VAL A 505 -6.33 -32.26 -29.22
CA VAL A 505 -5.18 -32.59 -30.08
C VAL A 505 -5.64 -33.41 -31.30
N GLU A 506 -6.46 -34.44 -31.09
CA GLU A 506 -7.01 -35.30 -32.14
C GLU A 506 -7.90 -34.51 -33.12
N GLU A 507 -8.83 -33.72 -32.61
CA GLU A 507 -9.75 -32.84 -33.38
C GLU A 507 -9.01 -31.79 -34.22
N LYS A 508 -7.88 -31.28 -33.73
CA LYS A 508 -7.02 -30.31 -34.45
C LYS A 508 -6.01 -30.98 -35.39
N GLY A 509 -5.92 -32.31 -35.39
CA GLY A 509 -4.93 -33.07 -36.17
C GLY A 509 -3.47 -32.77 -35.77
N LEU A 510 -3.24 -32.39 -34.51
CA LEU A 510 -1.92 -32.05 -34.00
C LEU A 510 -1.16 -33.29 -33.53
N MET A 511 0.17 -33.21 -33.50
CA MET A 511 0.99 -34.24 -32.85
C MET A 511 0.89 -34.10 -31.33
N ASP A 512 0.66 -35.21 -30.64
CA ASP A 512 0.64 -35.25 -29.18
C ASP A 512 2.07 -35.14 -28.61
N GLU A 513 2.45 -33.95 -28.14
CA GLU A 513 3.75 -33.69 -27.51
C GLU A 513 3.80 -34.08 -26.01
N THR A 514 2.82 -34.84 -25.50
CA THR A 514 2.76 -35.19 -24.08
C THR A 514 4.01 -35.91 -23.59
N TYR A 515 4.60 -35.37 -22.53
CA TYR A 515 5.76 -35.95 -21.88
C TYR A 515 5.53 -37.40 -21.44
N THR A 516 6.53 -38.25 -21.65
CA THR A 516 6.61 -39.60 -21.11
C THR A 516 8.02 -39.86 -20.58
N ALA A 517 8.16 -40.75 -19.59
CA ALA A 517 9.45 -40.99 -18.94
C ALA A 517 10.56 -41.51 -19.88
N ASP A 518 10.23 -42.01 -21.08
CA ASP A 518 11.19 -42.55 -22.04
C ASP A 518 11.37 -41.70 -23.31
N CYS A 519 10.59 -40.63 -23.50
CA CYS A 519 10.81 -39.72 -24.62
C CYS A 519 12.07 -38.86 -24.43
N VAL A 520 12.54 -38.26 -25.52
CA VAL A 520 13.60 -37.25 -25.48
C VAL A 520 12.98 -35.93 -25.03
N ALA A 521 13.46 -35.38 -23.92
CA ALA A 521 12.94 -34.16 -23.32
C ALA A 521 14.07 -33.28 -22.78
N LEU A 522 14.06 -32.01 -23.13
CA LEU A 522 15.01 -31.01 -22.64
C LEU A 522 14.30 -30.10 -21.64
N PHE A 523 14.87 -29.96 -20.45
CA PHE A 523 14.35 -29.11 -19.37
C PHE A 523 15.31 -27.95 -19.13
N ARG A 524 14.79 -26.72 -19.12
CA ARG A 524 15.53 -25.51 -18.73
C ARG A 524 15.34 -25.23 -17.24
N LEU A 525 16.43 -24.96 -16.52
CA LEU A 525 16.43 -24.63 -15.09
C LEU A 525 16.54 -23.11 -14.89
N SER A 526 15.39 -22.49 -14.62
CA SER A 526 15.29 -21.06 -14.29
C SER A 526 15.18 -20.85 -12.77
N GLY A 527 15.85 -19.79 -12.27
CA GLY A 527 15.90 -19.46 -10.84
C GLY A 527 16.91 -20.27 -10.02
N THR A 528 17.02 -19.92 -8.75
CA THR A 528 17.96 -20.49 -7.77
C THR A 528 17.33 -20.59 -6.37
N SER A 529 16.54 -19.59 -5.99
CA SER A 529 15.83 -19.51 -4.73
C SER A 529 14.56 -20.38 -4.71
N VAL A 530 14.16 -20.83 -3.53
CA VAL A 530 12.92 -21.61 -3.27
C VAL A 530 11.65 -20.97 -3.85
N HIS A 531 11.63 -19.65 -4.04
CA HIS A 531 10.49 -18.90 -4.54
C HIS A 531 10.59 -18.51 -6.04
N ASN A 532 11.67 -18.90 -6.75
CA ASN A 532 11.80 -18.66 -8.19
C ASN A 532 12.37 -19.84 -9.00
N ASN A 533 12.72 -20.95 -8.34
CA ASN A 533 13.28 -22.15 -8.95
C ASN A 533 12.20 -23.02 -9.65
N LYS A 534 12.09 -22.89 -10.97
CA LYS A 534 11.20 -23.72 -11.80
C LYS A 534 11.92 -24.35 -12.99
N ALA A 535 11.60 -25.60 -13.26
CA ALA A 535 12.01 -26.31 -14.46
C ALA A 535 10.89 -26.30 -15.50
N VAL A 536 11.22 -25.99 -16.75
CA VAL A 536 10.27 -25.96 -17.86
C VAL A 536 10.80 -26.82 -19.00
N GLN A 537 9.99 -27.77 -19.46
CA GLN A 537 10.28 -28.54 -20.67
C GLN A 537 10.23 -27.60 -21.89
N VAL A 538 11.35 -27.54 -22.61
CA VAL A 538 11.55 -26.77 -23.84
C VAL A 538 11.70 -27.73 -25.03
N ASP A 539 11.75 -27.19 -26.23
CA ASP A 539 12.00 -27.98 -27.43
C ASP A 539 13.39 -28.64 -27.35
N ALA A 540 13.45 -29.96 -27.60
CA ALA A 540 14.65 -30.78 -27.47
C ALA A 540 15.61 -30.60 -28.66
N VAL A 541 16.05 -29.36 -28.89
CA VAL A 541 16.94 -28.93 -29.96
C VAL A 541 18.09 -28.10 -29.43
N ALA A 542 19.24 -28.15 -30.11
CA ALA A 542 20.45 -27.45 -29.67
C ALA A 542 20.29 -25.93 -29.53
N THR A 543 19.37 -25.31 -30.29
CA THR A 543 19.09 -23.86 -30.24
C THR A 543 18.36 -23.41 -28.97
N SER A 544 17.75 -24.34 -28.20
CA SER A 544 17.07 -24.04 -26.93
C SER A 544 18.03 -23.87 -25.74
N LEU A 545 19.32 -24.18 -25.90
CA LEU A 545 20.34 -24.02 -24.86
C LEU A 545 20.69 -22.55 -24.62
N ASN A 546 21.27 -22.25 -23.45
CA ASN A 546 21.73 -20.91 -23.09
C ASN A 546 22.89 -20.99 -22.10
N SER A 547 24.03 -20.36 -22.42
CA SER A 547 25.24 -20.37 -21.58
C SER A 547 25.03 -19.82 -20.16
N THR A 548 23.94 -19.09 -19.88
CA THR A 548 23.61 -18.56 -18.55
C THR A 548 22.78 -19.49 -17.66
N GLU A 549 22.37 -20.66 -18.15
CA GLU A 549 21.43 -21.55 -17.46
C GLU A 549 21.96 -23.00 -17.38
N CYS A 550 21.31 -23.82 -16.56
CA CYS A 550 21.52 -25.27 -16.55
C CYS A 550 20.36 -25.94 -17.29
N PHE A 551 20.62 -27.08 -17.92
CA PHE A 551 19.60 -27.87 -18.60
C PHE A 551 19.70 -29.36 -18.21
N ILE A 552 18.57 -30.07 -18.22
CA ILE A 552 18.53 -31.54 -18.10
C ILE A 552 18.02 -32.10 -19.41
N LEU A 553 18.78 -32.99 -20.04
CA LEU A 553 18.35 -33.73 -21.23
C LEU A 553 18.07 -35.19 -20.85
N GLN A 554 16.81 -35.59 -20.94
CA GLN A 554 16.39 -36.98 -20.92
C GLN A 554 16.46 -37.56 -22.33
N SER A 555 16.94 -38.80 -22.45
CA SER A 555 16.92 -39.59 -23.67
C SER A 555 16.81 -41.08 -23.33
N GLY A 556 15.57 -41.58 -23.21
CA GLY A 556 15.30 -42.96 -22.80
C GLY A 556 15.87 -43.27 -21.41
N SER A 557 16.83 -44.19 -21.33
CA SER A 557 17.50 -44.59 -20.08
C SER A 557 18.70 -43.72 -19.68
N SER A 558 19.02 -42.64 -20.40
CA SER A 558 20.10 -41.71 -20.04
C SER A 558 19.57 -40.32 -19.68
N MET A 559 20.07 -39.78 -18.58
CA MET A 559 19.89 -38.39 -18.15
C MET A 559 21.23 -37.66 -18.25
N PHE A 560 21.23 -36.46 -18.82
CA PHE A 560 22.40 -35.58 -18.90
C PHE A 560 22.10 -34.23 -18.23
N ALA A 561 23.01 -33.73 -17.39
CA ALA A 561 22.98 -32.35 -16.89
C ALA A 561 23.96 -31.50 -17.70
N TRP A 562 23.44 -30.62 -18.56
CA TRP A 562 24.24 -29.67 -19.31
C TRP A 562 24.40 -28.38 -18.50
N ILE A 563 25.65 -27.95 -18.31
CA ILE A 563 26.02 -26.83 -17.43
C ILE A 563 26.65 -25.72 -18.27
N GLY A 564 25.91 -24.62 -18.45
CA GLY A 564 26.40 -23.40 -19.10
C GLY A 564 27.56 -22.73 -18.33
N ASN A 565 28.46 -22.06 -19.04
CA ASN A 565 29.66 -21.44 -18.47
C ASN A 565 29.38 -20.26 -17.53
N GLN A 566 28.17 -19.67 -17.58
CA GLN A 566 27.70 -18.62 -16.66
C GLN A 566 26.64 -19.14 -15.67
N CYS A 567 26.45 -20.46 -15.58
CA CYS A 567 25.50 -21.09 -14.66
C CYS A 567 25.97 -21.03 -13.19
N THR A 568 25.03 -20.85 -12.26
CA THR A 568 25.28 -20.82 -10.81
C THR A 568 25.53 -22.24 -10.23
N ILE A 569 26.09 -22.32 -9.03
CA ILE A 569 26.30 -23.61 -8.33
C ILE A 569 24.95 -24.16 -7.83
N GLU A 570 24.07 -23.25 -7.44
CA GLU A 570 22.71 -23.48 -6.95
C GLU A 570 21.85 -24.14 -8.04
N GLN A 571 21.91 -23.67 -9.29
CA GLN A 571 21.27 -24.32 -10.44
C GLN A 571 21.81 -25.74 -10.69
N GLN A 572 23.10 -25.99 -10.46
CA GLN A 572 23.68 -27.33 -10.64
C GLN A 572 23.21 -28.32 -9.56
N GLN A 573 23.07 -27.86 -8.31
CA GLN A 573 22.47 -28.67 -7.23
C GLN A 573 20.97 -28.91 -7.48
N LEU A 574 20.26 -27.91 -7.98
CA LEU A 574 18.85 -28.03 -8.39
C LEU A 574 18.68 -29.04 -9.53
N ALA A 575 19.59 -29.06 -10.51
CA ALA A 575 19.59 -30.02 -11.61
C ALA A 575 19.65 -31.49 -11.12
N ALA A 576 20.50 -31.76 -10.13
CA ALA A 576 20.62 -33.10 -9.55
C ALA A 576 19.34 -33.55 -8.84
N LYS A 577 18.72 -32.68 -8.03
CA LYS A 577 17.43 -32.95 -7.37
C LYS A 577 16.31 -33.21 -8.37
N LEU A 578 16.30 -32.47 -9.48
CA LEU A 578 15.30 -32.60 -10.53
C LEU A 578 15.46 -33.83 -11.40
N ALA A 579 16.69 -34.27 -11.67
CA ALA A 579 16.93 -35.53 -12.36
C ALA A 579 16.32 -36.72 -11.59
N GLU A 580 16.54 -36.76 -10.26
CA GLU A 580 15.97 -37.79 -9.38
C GLU A 580 14.44 -37.69 -9.30
N PHE A 581 13.87 -36.48 -9.25
CA PHE A 581 12.40 -36.28 -9.25
C PHE A 581 11.71 -36.65 -10.57
N LEU A 582 12.41 -36.48 -11.70
CA LEU A 582 11.92 -36.84 -13.03
C LEU A 582 12.03 -38.35 -13.30
N LYS A 583 13.17 -38.97 -12.97
CA LYS A 583 13.43 -40.39 -13.23
C LYS A 583 14.35 -40.99 -12.14
N PRO A 584 13.78 -41.45 -11.00
CA PRO A 584 14.55 -41.93 -9.85
C PRO A 584 15.58 -43.01 -10.18
N GLY A 585 16.74 -42.97 -9.53
CA GLY A 585 17.80 -43.98 -9.64
C GLY A 585 18.58 -44.01 -10.96
N VAL A 586 18.34 -43.07 -11.91
CA VAL A 586 19.10 -43.00 -13.17
C VAL A 586 20.37 -42.17 -12.99
N THR A 587 21.52 -42.71 -13.40
CA THR A 587 22.81 -42.01 -13.31
C THR A 587 22.85 -40.76 -14.19
N LEU A 588 22.90 -39.59 -13.54
CA LEU A 588 23.02 -38.29 -14.20
C LEU A 588 24.45 -38.07 -14.76
N LYS A 589 24.54 -37.83 -16.07
CA LYS A 589 25.80 -37.58 -16.77
C LYS A 589 26.04 -36.09 -16.91
N HIS A 590 27.03 -35.55 -16.20
CA HIS A 590 27.38 -34.13 -16.32
C HIS A 590 28.09 -33.85 -17.65
N ALA A 591 27.63 -32.82 -18.36
CA ALA A 591 28.25 -32.27 -19.56
C ALA A 591 28.45 -30.76 -19.35
N LYS A 592 29.70 -30.29 -19.32
CA LYS A 592 29.96 -28.84 -19.32
C LYS A 592 29.79 -28.31 -20.74
N GLU A 593 29.35 -27.06 -20.87
CA GLU A 593 29.34 -26.35 -22.15
C GLU A 593 30.71 -26.44 -22.84
N GLY A 594 30.72 -26.96 -24.06
CA GLY A 594 31.92 -27.25 -24.86
C GLY A 594 32.52 -28.66 -24.68
N THR A 595 32.08 -29.45 -23.69
CA THR A 595 32.57 -30.82 -23.43
C THR A 595 31.49 -31.89 -23.67
N GLU A 596 30.49 -31.63 -24.50
CA GLU A 596 29.33 -32.50 -24.62
C GLU A 596 29.60 -33.70 -25.56
N SER A 597 29.05 -34.87 -25.21
CA SER A 597 29.23 -36.09 -25.99
C SER A 597 28.46 -36.10 -27.32
N SER A 598 28.87 -36.95 -28.25
CA SER A 598 28.11 -37.20 -29.48
C SER A 598 26.70 -37.72 -29.22
N SER A 599 26.49 -38.49 -28.14
CA SER A 599 25.16 -38.98 -27.73
C SER A 599 24.24 -37.87 -27.20
N PHE A 600 24.79 -36.86 -26.54
CA PHE A 600 24.03 -35.66 -26.14
C PHE A 600 23.57 -34.88 -27.37
N TRP A 601 24.49 -34.60 -28.32
CA TRP A 601 24.12 -33.89 -29.55
C TRP A 601 23.20 -34.68 -30.47
N PHE A 602 23.32 -36.02 -30.53
CA PHE A 602 22.41 -36.86 -31.30
C PHE A 602 20.96 -36.77 -30.81
N ALA A 603 20.76 -36.77 -29.49
CA ALA A 603 19.42 -36.59 -28.90
C ALA A 603 18.81 -35.20 -29.16
N LEU A 604 19.64 -34.16 -29.33
CA LEU A 604 19.19 -32.79 -29.68
C LEU A 604 19.07 -32.53 -31.20
N GLY A 605 19.11 -33.56 -32.05
CA GLY A 605 19.04 -33.42 -33.51
C GLY A 605 20.30 -32.85 -34.17
N GLY A 606 21.44 -32.85 -33.47
CA GLY A 606 22.73 -32.33 -33.93
C GLY A 606 23.18 -31.08 -33.17
N LYS A 607 24.46 -30.69 -33.35
CA LYS A 607 25.02 -29.47 -32.74
C LYS A 607 24.71 -28.23 -33.60
N GLN A 608 24.13 -27.21 -32.99
CA GLN A 608 23.84 -25.91 -33.61
C GLN A 608 24.30 -24.77 -32.69
N SER A 609 24.29 -23.53 -33.19
CA SER A 609 24.55 -22.31 -32.41
C SER A 609 23.35 -21.94 -31.54
N TYR A 610 23.61 -21.47 -30.32
CA TYR A 610 22.60 -21.04 -29.35
C TYR A 610 22.93 -19.68 -28.73
N ASN A 611 22.02 -19.14 -27.92
CA ASN A 611 22.13 -17.79 -27.35
C ASN A 611 23.01 -17.77 -26.07
N SER A 612 23.59 -16.61 -25.78
CA SER A 612 24.39 -16.35 -24.57
C SER A 612 24.05 -15.02 -23.88
N ASN A 613 23.04 -14.31 -24.39
CA ASN A 613 22.53 -13.07 -23.79
C ASN A 613 21.69 -13.36 -22.55
N LYS A 614 21.88 -12.57 -21.49
CA LYS A 614 20.96 -12.58 -20.34
C LYS A 614 19.57 -12.10 -20.77
N VAL A 615 18.54 -12.79 -20.27
CA VAL A 615 17.14 -12.38 -20.42
C VAL A 615 16.92 -11.07 -19.66
N SER A 616 16.19 -10.13 -20.26
CA SER A 616 15.77 -8.89 -19.60
C SER A 616 14.74 -9.17 -18.51
N GLN A 617 14.95 -8.67 -17.30
CA GLN A 617 13.95 -8.67 -16.23
C GLN A 617 12.70 -7.88 -16.65
N GLU A 618 11.53 -8.28 -16.14
CA GLU A 618 10.29 -7.54 -16.36
C GLU A 618 10.33 -6.19 -15.62
N ILE A 619 9.67 -5.17 -16.18
CA ILE A 619 9.64 -3.83 -15.57
C ILE A 619 8.71 -3.87 -14.35
N VAL A 620 9.31 -3.88 -13.16
CA VAL A 620 8.59 -3.75 -11.89
C VAL A 620 7.96 -2.36 -11.81
N ARG A 621 6.64 -2.30 -11.56
CA ARG A 621 5.92 -1.05 -11.31
C ARG A 621 5.50 -0.92 -9.85
N ASP A 622 5.11 0.29 -9.49
CA ASP A 622 4.48 0.59 -8.22
C ASP A 622 3.04 0.06 -8.22
N PRO A 623 2.47 -0.31 -7.05
CA PRO A 623 1.11 -0.83 -6.99
C PRO A 623 0.08 0.30 -7.07
N HIS A 624 -1.03 0.09 -7.78
CA HIS A 624 -2.12 1.04 -7.92
C HIS A 624 -3.46 0.40 -7.49
N LEU A 625 -4.24 1.11 -6.68
CA LEU A 625 -5.54 0.67 -6.17
C LEU A 625 -6.66 1.43 -6.89
N PHE A 626 -7.73 0.74 -7.28
CA PHE A 626 -8.83 1.29 -8.07
C PHE A 626 -10.21 0.91 -7.52
N THR A 627 -11.16 1.83 -7.62
CA THR A 627 -12.60 1.52 -7.69
C THR A 627 -12.99 1.23 -9.15
N PHE A 628 -14.22 0.76 -9.40
CA PHE A 628 -14.77 0.66 -10.75
C PHE A 628 -16.24 1.09 -10.81
N SER A 629 -16.71 1.42 -12.00
CA SER A 629 -18.12 1.71 -12.29
C SER A 629 -18.53 1.23 -13.69
N PHE A 630 -19.84 1.23 -13.95
CA PHE A 630 -20.43 0.88 -15.25
C PHE A 630 -21.21 2.05 -15.85
N ASN A 631 -20.50 2.98 -16.51
CA ASN A 631 -21.10 4.15 -17.13
C ASN A 631 -21.67 3.79 -18.52
N ARG A 632 -23.00 3.83 -18.65
CA ARG A 632 -23.74 3.42 -19.88
C ARG A 632 -23.34 2.02 -20.40
N GLY A 633 -22.89 1.13 -19.50
CA GLY A 633 -22.40 -0.21 -19.81
C GLY A 633 -20.89 -0.33 -20.09
N LYS A 634 -20.16 0.78 -20.33
CA LYS A 634 -18.68 0.75 -20.40
C LYS A 634 -18.11 0.59 -18.99
N PHE A 635 -17.18 -0.35 -18.83
CA PHE A 635 -16.40 -0.51 -17.60
C PHE A 635 -15.41 0.65 -17.49
N GLN A 636 -15.40 1.34 -16.35
CA GLN A 636 -14.50 2.45 -16.03
C GLN A 636 -13.88 2.20 -14.66
N VAL A 637 -12.66 2.71 -14.43
CA VAL A 637 -11.96 2.63 -13.14
C VAL A 637 -11.43 3.99 -12.72
N GLU A 638 -11.38 4.21 -11.40
CA GLU A 638 -10.90 5.45 -10.78
C GLU A 638 -9.87 5.10 -9.69
N GLU A 639 -8.75 5.81 -9.69
CA GLU A 639 -7.57 5.48 -8.88
C GLU A 639 -7.67 6.08 -7.47
N ILE A 640 -7.40 5.26 -6.44
CA ILE A 640 -7.29 5.67 -5.04
C ILE A 640 -5.81 5.95 -4.75
N TYR A 641 -5.44 7.22 -4.75
CA TYR A 641 -4.06 7.67 -4.52
C TYR A 641 -3.66 7.59 -3.04
N ASN A 642 -2.38 7.29 -2.77
CA ASN A 642 -1.80 7.21 -1.42
C ASN A 642 -2.65 6.34 -0.46
N PHE A 643 -3.09 5.19 -0.96
CA PHE A 643 -4.02 4.30 -0.28
C PHE A 643 -3.42 3.64 0.98
N THR A 644 -4.31 3.33 1.92
CA THR A 644 -4.03 2.73 3.23
C THR A 644 -5.07 1.66 3.53
N GLN A 645 -4.89 0.88 4.62
CA GLN A 645 -5.90 -0.12 5.02
C GLN A 645 -7.29 0.50 5.24
N ASP A 646 -7.35 1.75 5.72
CA ASP A 646 -8.62 2.47 5.97
C ASP A 646 -9.36 2.89 4.70
N ASP A 647 -8.75 2.76 3.51
CA ASP A 647 -9.38 2.97 2.22
C ASP A 647 -10.10 1.70 1.69
N LEU A 648 -9.96 0.56 2.38
CA LEU A 648 -10.66 -0.71 2.08
C LEU A 648 -12.05 -0.73 2.74
N LEU A 649 -13.00 -0.01 2.14
CA LEU A 649 -14.36 0.11 2.64
C LEU A 649 -15.15 -1.21 2.45
N THR A 650 -15.77 -1.70 3.53
CA THR A 650 -16.47 -2.99 3.59
C THR A 650 -17.65 -3.12 2.60
N GLU A 651 -18.22 -2.00 2.15
CA GLU A 651 -19.26 -1.96 1.12
C GLU A 651 -18.75 -2.08 -0.33
N ASP A 652 -17.44 -1.98 -0.58
CA ASP A 652 -16.87 -1.89 -1.94
C ASP A 652 -16.20 -3.20 -2.41
N ILE A 653 -16.09 -3.34 -3.75
CA ILE A 653 -15.11 -4.23 -4.40
C ILE A 653 -14.02 -3.35 -5.00
N LEU A 654 -12.75 -3.69 -4.74
CA LEU A 654 -11.58 -2.90 -5.14
C LEU A 654 -10.58 -3.74 -5.94
N ILE A 655 -9.81 -3.09 -6.81
CA ILE A 655 -8.83 -3.74 -7.68
C ILE A 655 -7.45 -3.17 -7.37
N LEU A 656 -6.52 -4.01 -6.92
CA LEU A 656 -5.11 -3.68 -6.71
C LEU A 656 -4.29 -4.32 -7.84
N ASP A 657 -3.73 -3.50 -8.73
CA ASP A 657 -2.77 -3.95 -9.74
C ASP A 657 -1.34 -3.69 -9.25
N THR A 658 -0.49 -4.71 -9.36
CA THR A 658 0.94 -4.63 -9.04
C THR A 658 1.82 -4.78 -10.29
N HIS A 659 1.21 -4.83 -11.47
CA HIS A 659 1.76 -5.18 -12.80
C HIS A 659 2.30 -6.62 -12.91
N ALA A 660 2.73 -7.23 -11.81
CA ALA A 660 3.07 -8.65 -11.72
C ALA A 660 1.85 -9.54 -11.41
N GLU A 661 0.90 -9.03 -10.61
CA GLU A 661 -0.29 -9.73 -10.12
C GLU A 661 -1.45 -8.72 -9.92
N VAL A 662 -2.70 -9.16 -10.15
CA VAL A 662 -3.91 -8.36 -9.92
C VAL A 662 -4.75 -8.99 -8.81
N PHE A 663 -5.16 -8.20 -7.81
CA PHE A 663 -6.02 -8.65 -6.71
C PHE A 663 -7.36 -7.92 -6.75
N VAL A 664 -8.46 -8.66 -6.74
CA VAL A 664 -9.80 -8.13 -6.50
C VAL A 664 -10.16 -8.38 -5.04
N TRP A 665 -10.08 -7.33 -4.22
CA TRP A 665 -10.49 -7.35 -2.82
C TRP A 665 -12.00 -7.11 -2.73
N VAL A 666 -12.67 -7.88 -1.86
CA VAL A 666 -14.13 -7.94 -1.76
C VAL A 666 -14.55 -7.72 -0.31
N GLY A 667 -15.14 -6.55 -0.05
CA GLY A 667 -15.65 -6.18 1.27
C GLY A 667 -16.81 -7.05 1.76
N GLN A 668 -16.98 -7.10 3.08
CA GLN A 668 -17.94 -7.99 3.74
C GLN A 668 -19.40 -7.52 3.59
N CYS A 669 -19.67 -6.23 3.41
CA CYS A 669 -21.02 -5.70 3.18
C CYS A 669 -21.49 -5.69 1.71
N VAL A 670 -20.63 -6.04 0.75
CA VAL A 670 -20.97 -6.20 -0.69
C VAL A 670 -22.10 -7.22 -0.91
N ASP A 671 -22.98 -7.01 -1.91
CA ASP A 671 -24.06 -7.96 -2.23
C ASP A 671 -23.54 -9.35 -2.66
N SER A 672 -24.26 -10.39 -2.27
CA SER A 672 -23.87 -11.79 -2.51
C SER A 672 -23.81 -12.19 -4.00
N LYS A 673 -24.44 -11.44 -4.92
CA LYS A 673 -24.29 -11.64 -6.38
C LYS A 673 -23.04 -10.92 -6.88
N GLU A 674 -22.76 -9.72 -6.39
CA GLU A 674 -21.56 -8.95 -6.76
C GLU A 674 -20.29 -9.65 -6.27
N LYS A 675 -20.32 -10.23 -5.06
CA LYS A 675 -19.25 -11.11 -4.55
C LYS A 675 -18.94 -12.31 -5.46
N GLN A 676 -19.87 -12.76 -6.31
CA GLN A 676 -19.62 -13.83 -7.30
C GLN A 676 -18.95 -13.29 -8.57
N ASN A 677 -19.23 -12.05 -8.95
CA ASN A 677 -18.71 -11.41 -10.17
C ASN A 677 -17.24 -10.95 -10.07
N ALA A 678 -16.61 -11.04 -8.89
CA ALA A 678 -15.24 -10.54 -8.63
C ALA A 678 -14.20 -10.96 -9.68
N PHE A 679 -14.21 -12.22 -10.15
CA PHE A 679 -13.29 -12.67 -11.20
C PHE A 679 -13.59 -12.07 -12.58
N GLU A 680 -14.86 -11.80 -12.91
CA GLU A 680 -15.24 -11.15 -14.17
C GLU A 680 -14.97 -9.65 -14.16
N ILE A 681 -15.03 -9.01 -12.98
CA ILE A 681 -14.55 -7.65 -12.74
C ILE A 681 -13.03 -7.58 -12.98
N GLY A 682 -12.27 -8.51 -12.38
CA GLY A 682 -10.82 -8.61 -12.57
C GLY A 682 -10.42 -8.85 -14.03
N LYS A 683 -11.11 -9.75 -14.76
CA LYS A 683 -10.88 -9.96 -16.20
C LYS A 683 -11.16 -8.71 -17.05
N LYS A 684 -12.23 -7.96 -16.75
CA LYS A 684 -12.54 -6.69 -17.44
C LYS A 684 -11.45 -5.65 -17.21
N TYR A 685 -10.92 -5.58 -15.99
CA TYR A 685 -9.76 -4.73 -15.69
C TYR A 685 -8.50 -5.18 -16.45
N ILE A 686 -8.16 -6.47 -16.43
CA ILE A 686 -6.98 -6.99 -17.15
C ILE A 686 -7.08 -6.71 -18.65
N ALA A 687 -8.26 -6.85 -19.26
CA ALA A 687 -8.46 -6.51 -20.68
C ALA A 687 -8.24 -5.00 -20.97
N LEU A 688 -8.67 -4.12 -20.05
CA LEU A 688 -8.47 -2.67 -20.14
C LEU A 688 -6.99 -2.28 -19.93
N ALA A 689 -6.35 -2.81 -18.90
CA ALA A 689 -4.93 -2.58 -18.61
C ALA A 689 -4.00 -3.19 -19.68
N ALA A 690 -4.40 -4.29 -20.32
CA ALA A 690 -3.64 -4.85 -21.44
C ALA A 690 -3.61 -3.92 -22.67
N SER A 691 -4.72 -3.22 -22.99
CA SER A 691 -4.76 -2.29 -24.13
C SER A 691 -4.19 -0.89 -23.83
N LEU A 692 -4.18 -0.46 -22.56
CA LEU A 692 -3.76 0.89 -22.14
C LEU A 692 -2.37 0.94 -21.48
N GLU A 693 -2.07 -0.03 -20.64
CA GLU A 693 -0.88 -0.06 -19.77
C GLU A 693 0.16 -1.08 -20.24
N GLY A 694 -0.21 -2.06 -21.06
CA GLY A 694 0.65 -3.18 -21.47
C GLY A 694 0.69 -4.33 -20.47
N LEU A 695 -0.30 -4.44 -19.60
CA LEU A 695 -0.44 -5.56 -18.65
C LEU A 695 -0.60 -6.90 -19.42
N ALA A 696 -0.03 -7.98 -18.89
CA ALA A 696 -0.14 -9.29 -19.52
C ALA A 696 -1.60 -9.81 -19.45
N PRO A 697 -2.24 -10.25 -20.55
CA PRO A 697 -3.60 -10.80 -20.51
C PRO A 697 -3.76 -12.03 -19.61
N ASN A 698 -2.66 -12.77 -19.39
CA ASN A 698 -2.56 -13.95 -18.53
C ASN A 698 -1.85 -13.64 -17.19
N VAL A 699 -1.92 -12.40 -16.70
CA VAL A 699 -1.43 -12.02 -15.36
C VAL A 699 -2.19 -12.83 -14.28
N PRO A 700 -1.53 -13.25 -13.18
CA PRO A 700 -2.21 -13.88 -12.05
C PRO A 700 -3.32 -12.99 -11.51
N LEU A 701 -4.52 -13.54 -11.44
CA LEU A 701 -5.70 -12.85 -10.94
C LEU A 701 -6.19 -13.50 -9.66
N TYR A 702 -6.23 -12.73 -8.58
CA TYR A 702 -6.68 -13.15 -7.26
C TYR A 702 -8.02 -12.55 -6.87
N LYS A 703 -8.79 -13.30 -6.10
CA LYS A 703 -9.92 -12.83 -5.30
C LYS A 703 -9.54 -12.95 -3.82
N VAL A 704 -9.57 -11.82 -3.12
CA VAL A 704 -9.33 -11.68 -1.68
C VAL A 704 -10.63 -11.23 -1.01
N THR A 705 -10.92 -11.70 0.19
CA THR A 705 -12.12 -11.36 0.97
C THR A 705 -11.74 -10.71 2.30
N GLU A 706 -12.54 -9.74 2.74
CA GLU A 706 -12.32 -9.02 4.01
C GLU A 706 -12.17 -9.97 5.20
N GLY A 707 -11.15 -9.76 6.03
CA GLY A 707 -10.83 -10.59 7.20
C GLY A 707 -10.14 -11.93 6.86
N SER A 708 -9.73 -12.11 5.61
CA SER A 708 -8.98 -13.27 5.07
C SER A 708 -7.81 -12.84 4.17
N GLU A 709 -7.27 -11.64 4.38
CA GLU A 709 -6.19 -11.07 3.57
C GLU A 709 -4.82 -11.75 3.79
N PRO A 710 -4.16 -12.26 2.73
CA PRO A 710 -2.85 -12.90 2.85
C PRO A 710 -1.72 -11.87 2.95
N ARG A 711 -0.57 -12.25 3.53
CA ARG A 711 0.58 -11.32 3.68
C ARG A 711 1.12 -10.77 2.36
N PHE A 712 1.04 -11.53 1.26
CA PHE A 712 1.41 -11.04 -0.08
C PHE A 712 0.44 -10.00 -0.67
N PHE A 713 -0.74 -9.80 -0.07
CA PHE A 713 -1.64 -8.68 -0.37
C PHE A 713 -1.45 -7.54 0.64
N THR A 714 -1.43 -7.84 1.95
CA THR A 714 -1.35 -6.81 3.00
C THR A 714 -0.02 -6.05 3.00
N THR A 715 1.05 -6.62 2.42
CA THR A 715 2.35 -5.96 2.24
C THR A 715 2.31 -4.68 1.39
N TYR A 716 1.25 -4.43 0.62
CA TYR A 716 1.07 -3.20 -0.16
C TYR A 716 0.40 -2.07 0.62
N PHE A 717 0.05 -2.30 1.89
CA PHE A 717 -0.67 -1.36 2.76
C PHE A 717 0.06 -1.16 4.09
N SER A 718 -0.11 0.00 4.71
CA SER A 718 0.18 0.18 6.14
C SER A 718 -0.86 -0.58 6.97
N TRP A 719 -0.61 -1.87 7.22
CA TRP A 719 -1.60 -2.81 7.75
C TRP A 719 -1.56 -2.98 9.28
N ASP A 720 -2.71 -2.84 9.93
CA ASP A 720 -2.95 -3.13 11.34
C ASP A 720 -3.83 -4.40 11.48
N LEU A 721 -3.28 -5.42 12.14
CA LEU A 721 -3.97 -6.69 12.41
C LEU A 721 -5.13 -6.54 13.40
N SER A 722 -5.11 -5.52 14.26
CA SER A 722 -6.19 -5.27 15.23
C SER A 722 -7.47 -4.75 14.56
N LYS A 723 -7.33 -3.96 13.49
CA LYS A 723 -8.46 -3.53 12.65
C LYS A 723 -9.11 -4.72 11.95
N ALA A 724 -8.30 -5.63 11.39
CA ALA A 724 -8.77 -6.80 10.65
C ALA A 724 -9.40 -7.90 11.54
N THR A 725 -9.03 -7.99 12.82
CA THR A 725 -9.52 -9.05 13.74
C THR A 725 -10.71 -8.64 14.61
N GLY A 726 -11.08 -7.35 14.63
CA GLY A 726 -12.11 -6.80 15.52
C GLY A 726 -13.55 -7.33 15.32
N GLN A 727 -13.87 -7.95 14.18
CA GLN A 727 -15.23 -8.38 13.83
C GLN A 727 -15.52 -9.88 14.06
N ASP A 728 -14.51 -10.72 14.28
CA ASP A 728 -14.61 -12.20 14.22
C ASP A 728 -15.32 -12.84 15.47
N LYS A 729 -16.18 -12.08 16.17
CA LYS A 729 -16.79 -12.45 17.48
C LYS A 729 -18.31 -12.37 17.61
N SER A 730 -19.08 -12.10 16.55
CA SER A 730 -20.54 -12.29 16.55
C SER A 730 -21.02 -13.19 15.42
N ASN A 731 -21.54 -14.38 15.79
CA ASN A 731 -22.14 -15.32 14.85
C ASN A 731 -23.49 -14.82 14.32
N GLY A 732 -23.58 -14.55 13.01
CA GLY A 732 -24.78 -14.88 12.23
C GLY A 732 -26.10 -14.19 12.56
N SER A 733 -26.12 -12.87 12.76
CA SER A 733 -27.33 -12.06 12.54
C SER A 733 -27.06 -10.94 11.52
N SER A 734 -28.10 -10.49 10.82
CA SER A 734 -28.00 -9.48 9.75
C SER A 734 -28.05 -8.05 10.31
N GLU A 735 -27.15 -7.72 11.25
CA GLU A 735 -27.18 -6.47 12.03
C GLU A 735 -25.90 -5.63 11.96
N GLY A 736 -25.08 -5.81 10.91
CA GLY A 736 -23.87 -5.00 10.67
C GLY A 736 -24.07 -3.46 10.76
N PRO A 737 -25.14 -2.87 10.18
CA PRO A 737 -25.43 -1.43 10.33
C PRO A 737 -25.68 -1.02 11.79
N ARG A 738 -26.30 -1.90 12.57
CA ARG A 738 -26.65 -1.67 13.97
C ARG A 738 -25.41 -1.73 14.85
N GLN A 739 -24.56 -2.76 14.68
CA GLN A 739 -23.29 -2.88 15.41
C GLN A 739 -22.35 -1.70 15.11
N ARG A 740 -22.33 -1.17 13.88
CA ARG A 740 -21.53 0.03 13.53
C ARG A 740 -22.12 1.32 14.11
N ALA A 741 -23.44 1.44 14.19
CA ALA A 741 -24.11 2.54 14.90
C ALA A 741 -23.87 2.47 16.42
N GLU A 742 -23.92 1.28 17.01
CA GLU A 742 -23.60 1.01 18.42
C GLU A 742 -22.12 1.30 18.71
N ALA A 743 -21.20 1.01 17.78
CA ALA A 743 -19.79 1.39 17.90
C ALA A 743 -19.56 2.92 17.81
N LEU A 744 -20.28 3.64 16.95
CA LEU A 744 -20.25 5.10 16.91
C LEU A 744 -20.88 5.73 18.16
N ALA A 745 -21.94 5.13 18.72
CA ALA A 745 -22.51 5.54 20.00
C ALA A 745 -21.55 5.24 21.18
N ALA A 746 -20.80 4.15 21.13
CA ALA A 746 -19.75 3.83 22.10
C ALA A 746 -18.56 4.81 22.03
N LEU A 747 -18.19 5.27 20.83
CA LEU A 747 -17.21 6.34 20.64
C LEU A 747 -17.76 7.67 21.19
N SER A 748 -18.98 8.07 20.81
CA SER A 748 -19.63 9.30 21.29
C SER A 748 -19.70 9.35 22.83
N SER A 749 -20.20 8.28 23.46
CA SER A 749 -20.26 8.19 24.93
C SER A 749 -18.89 8.10 25.62
N ALA A 750 -17.84 7.62 24.93
CA ALA A 750 -16.48 7.70 25.42
C ALA A 750 -15.94 9.14 25.40
N PHE A 751 -16.20 9.92 24.33
CA PHE A 751 -15.83 11.33 24.26
C PHE A 751 -16.56 12.19 25.32
N ASN A 752 -17.86 11.95 25.53
CA ASN A 752 -18.67 12.70 26.50
C ASN A 752 -18.28 12.45 27.98
N SER A 753 -17.42 11.46 28.26
CA SER A 753 -17.07 11.03 29.62
C SER A 753 -16.14 11.98 30.41
N SER A 754 -15.74 13.12 29.83
CA SER A 754 -14.88 14.14 30.46
C SER A 754 -15.59 15.05 31.48
N SER A 755 -16.92 15.22 31.36
CA SER A 755 -17.68 16.28 32.04
C SER A 755 -18.18 15.89 33.45
N GLY A 756 -17.34 16.05 34.49
CA GLY A 756 -17.62 15.46 35.81
C GLY A 756 -17.21 16.24 37.08
N ASN A 757 -16.97 17.55 37.02
CA ASN A 757 -16.47 18.29 38.19
C ASN A 757 -17.55 18.62 39.25
N LYS A 758 -17.41 18.06 40.46
CA LYS A 758 -17.98 18.58 41.71
C LYS A 758 -16.85 19.00 42.67
N PRO A 759 -17.00 20.10 43.43
CA PRO A 759 -15.94 20.62 44.30
C PRO A 759 -15.71 19.70 45.52
N SER A 760 -14.45 19.62 45.98
CA SER A 760 -14.05 18.79 47.13
C SER A 760 -12.83 19.36 47.88
N LEU A 761 -12.76 19.07 49.19
CA LEU A 761 -11.62 19.31 50.09
C LEU A 761 -11.68 18.30 51.26
N PRO A 762 -10.55 17.88 51.88
CA PRO A 762 -9.19 17.78 51.33
C PRO A 762 -8.42 16.46 51.69
N LYS A 763 -7.60 15.97 50.74
CA LYS A 763 -6.23 15.36 50.82
C LYS A 763 -5.76 14.54 52.07
N PRO A 764 -4.92 13.48 51.91
CA PRO A 764 -3.65 13.57 51.14
C PRO A 764 -3.13 12.35 50.32
N SER A 765 -2.31 12.71 49.33
CA SER A 765 -1.21 11.99 48.61
C SER A 765 -1.08 10.46 48.57
N ALA A 766 -1.10 9.90 47.35
CA ALA A 766 -0.21 8.84 46.86
C ALA A 766 -0.06 8.93 45.31
N SER A 767 0.86 8.18 44.69
CA SER A 767 1.28 8.36 43.28
C SER A 767 1.01 7.16 42.37
N GLY A 768 0.60 7.39 41.11
CA GLY A 768 0.63 6.39 40.04
C GLY A 768 0.07 6.87 38.69
N ARG A 769 0.92 7.07 37.68
CA ARG A 769 0.50 7.28 36.27
C ARG A 769 0.45 5.92 35.56
N GLY A 770 -0.70 5.58 34.98
CA GLY A 770 -0.92 4.42 34.10
C GLY A 770 -1.75 4.83 32.89
N SER A 771 -1.54 4.18 31.73
CA SER A 771 -2.19 4.59 30.47
C SER A 771 -3.67 4.19 30.42
N GLN A 772 -4.52 5.13 29.98
CA GLN A 772 -5.97 4.91 29.77
C GLN A 772 -6.27 3.78 28.75
N ARG A 773 -5.30 3.40 27.91
CA ARG A 773 -5.43 2.31 26.93
C ARG A 773 -5.79 0.95 27.56
N ALA A 774 -5.51 0.74 28.85
CA ALA A 774 -5.87 -0.50 29.56
C ALA A 774 -7.32 -0.54 30.06
N ALA A 775 -7.91 0.62 30.39
CA ALA A 775 -9.26 0.67 30.97
C ALA A 775 -10.35 0.31 29.94
N ALA A 776 -10.20 0.79 28.70
CA ALA A 776 -11.11 0.48 27.59
C ALA A 776 -11.18 -1.03 27.29
N VAL A 777 -10.04 -1.72 27.34
CA VAL A 777 -9.95 -3.17 27.09
C VAL A 777 -10.64 -3.98 28.21
N ALA A 778 -10.56 -3.52 29.46
CA ALA A 778 -11.23 -4.17 30.58
C ALA A 778 -12.76 -4.00 30.56
N ALA A 779 -13.24 -2.80 30.19
CA ALA A 779 -14.68 -2.50 30.16
C ALA A 779 -15.46 -3.40 29.18
N LEU A 780 -14.88 -3.67 28.01
CA LEU A 780 -15.48 -4.50 26.95
C LEU A 780 -15.72 -5.97 27.36
N SER A 781 -15.10 -6.46 28.44
CA SER A 781 -15.27 -7.86 28.87
C SER A 781 -16.51 -8.12 29.72
N ASN A 782 -17.10 -7.10 30.35
CA ASN A 782 -18.12 -7.29 31.41
C ASN A 782 -19.57 -7.03 30.97
N VAL A 783 -19.79 -6.63 29.72
CA VAL A 783 -21.14 -6.35 29.17
C VAL A 783 -21.77 -7.58 28.49
N LEU A 784 -20.98 -8.61 28.17
CA LEU A 784 -21.41 -9.78 27.38
C LEU A 784 -21.95 -10.98 28.21
N THR A 785 -22.19 -10.82 29.52
CA THR A 785 -22.60 -11.94 30.41
C THR A 785 -23.87 -11.64 31.22
N ALA A 786 -24.75 -10.75 30.75
CA ALA A 786 -25.84 -10.22 31.57
C ALA A 786 -27.24 -10.12 30.92
N GLU A 787 -27.60 -10.96 29.93
CA GLU A 787 -29.02 -11.21 29.67
C GLU A 787 -29.35 -12.61 29.12
N LYS A 788 -29.92 -13.46 29.99
CA LYS A 788 -30.71 -14.63 29.60
C LYS A 788 -31.78 -14.91 30.66
N SER A 789 -32.97 -15.29 30.22
CA SER A 789 -34.20 -15.56 31.01
C SER A 789 -34.80 -14.36 31.76
N ARG A 790 -35.85 -13.77 31.15
CA ARG A 790 -37.03 -13.29 31.86
C ARG A 790 -38.29 -13.75 31.14
N LEU A 791 -38.95 -14.77 31.69
CA LEU A 791 -40.37 -15.04 31.48
C LEU A 791 -40.98 -15.30 32.86
N THR A 792 -42.14 -14.69 33.09
CA THR A 792 -42.96 -14.72 34.31
C THR A 792 -44.15 -15.69 34.14
N PRO A 793 -44.96 -16.03 35.16
CA PRO A 793 -45.11 -15.34 36.44
C PRO A 793 -45.32 -16.17 37.73
N ASP A 794 -45.34 -15.41 38.83
CA ASP A 794 -46.30 -15.47 39.96
C ASP A 794 -45.97 -16.21 41.28
N ALA A 795 -46.67 -15.73 42.32
CA ALA A 795 -46.82 -16.20 43.70
C ALA A 795 -45.61 -16.12 44.68
N SER A 796 -45.93 -15.64 45.88
CA SER A 796 -45.18 -15.68 47.15
C SER A 796 -46.21 -16.03 48.27
N PRO A 797 -45.93 -16.07 49.60
CA PRO A 797 -44.67 -15.82 50.35
C PRO A 797 -44.41 -16.80 51.54
N LEU A 798 -43.47 -16.41 52.45
CA LEU A 798 -43.36 -16.71 53.91
C LEU A 798 -42.37 -17.77 54.47
N GLN A 799 -41.70 -17.33 55.56
CA GLN A 799 -41.19 -18.05 56.76
C GLN A 799 -39.99 -19.05 56.72
N SER A 800 -38.78 -18.51 56.91
CA SER A 800 -37.84 -18.69 58.06
C SER A 800 -37.99 -19.87 59.07
N PRO A 801 -36.95 -20.17 59.92
CA PRO A 801 -35.52 -20.52 59.71
C PRO A 801 -35.23 -21.84 60.53
N PRO A 802 -34.12 -22.10 61.30
CA PRO A 802 -32.69 -21.69 61.31
C PRO A 802 -31.69 -22.90 61.42
N SER A 803 -30.40 -22.62 61.75
CA SER A 803 -29.45 -23.47 62.52
C SER A 803 -28.82 -24.74 61.87
N GLU A 804 -27.60 -25.24 62.20
CA GLU A 804 -26.50 -24.73 63.08
C GLU A 804 -25.13 -25.44 62.87
N THR A 805 -24.03 -24.77 63.23
CA THR A 805 -22.67 -25.30 63.65
C THR A 805 -21.83 -26.13 62.64
N SER A 806 -20.48 -26.27 62.76
CA SER A 806 -19.50 -25.92 63.82
C SER A 806 -18.16 -25.39 63.23
N VAL A 807 -17.52 -24.31 63.74
CA VAL A 807 -16.38 -24.29 64.72
C VAL A 807 -15.05 -24.86 64.14
N SER A 808 -14.15 -24.06 63.52
CA SER A 808 -13.03 -23.21 64.05
C SER A 808 -11.67 -23.95 64.17
N GLU A 809 -10.45 -23.39 64.31
CA GLU A 809 -9.87 -22.03 64.49
C GLU A 809 -8.52 -21.94 63.67
N GLY A 810 -7.51 -21.05 63.76
CA GLY A 810 -7.09 -19.93 64.63
C GLY A 810 -5.70 -20.19 65.31
N PRO A 811 -4.81 -19.19 65.61
CA PRO A 811 -4.81 -17.75 65.28
C PRO A 811 -3.41 -17.17 64.81
N GLN A 812 -3.27 -15.83 64.88
CA GLN A 812 -2.17 -14.92 64.46
C GLN A 812 -0.94 -14.88 65.46
N GLU A 813 0.09 -13.99 65.43
CA GLU A 813 0.41 -12.73 64.70
C GLU A 813 1.93 -12.32 64.68
N LEU A 814 2.21 -11.04 64.33
CA LEU A 814 3.48 -10.25 64.18
C LEU A 814 4.03 -9.72 65.56
N PRO A 815 5.04 -8.78 65.72
CA PRO A 815 5.67 -7.82 64.77
C PRO A 815 7.19 -7.42 64.92
N GLU A 816 7.62 -6.52 64.00
CA GLU A 816 8.71 -5.50 63.93
C GLU A 816 9.97 -5.44 64.87
N VAL A 817 11.13 -5.01 64.31
CA VAL A 817 11.87 -3.72 64.57
C VAL A 817 13.25 -3.66 63.81
N LYS A 818 13.97 -2.53 63.86
CA LYS A 818 14.99 -1.95 62.93
C LYS A 818 16.49 -2.30 63.18
N GLU A 819 17.31 -1.88 62.20
CA GLU A 819 18.59 -1.10 62.31
C GLU A 819 19.98 -1.71 61.98
N THR A 820 21.01 -0.85 61.95
CA THR A 820 22.22 -0.85 61.08
C THR A 820 23.46 -1.64 61.56
N GLY A 821 24.39 -1.98 60.63
CA GLY A 821 25.77 -2.43 60.95
C GLY A 821 26.71 -2.62 59.74
N GLU A 822 28.03 -2.59 59.95
CA GLU A 822 29.10 -2.69 58.93
C GLU A 822 30.06 -3.89 59.14
N ALA A 823 30.92 -4.12 58.12
CA ALA A 823 32.26 -4.74 58.18
C ALA A 823 32.43 -6.28 58.10
N ALA A 824 33.66 -6.67 57.71
CA ALA A 824 34.20 -8.03 57.51
C ALA A 824 35.43 -8.22 58.47
N PRO A 825 36.55 -8.98 58.25
CA PRO A 825 37.02 -9.79 57.09
C PRO A 825 37.76 -11.14 57.46
N VAL A 826 38.51 -11.74 56.50
CA VAL A 826 39.60 -12.77 56.62
C VAL A 826 39.16 -14.20 57.05
N SER A 827 39.46 -15.35 56.40
CA SER A 827 40.33 -15.86 55.29
C SER A 827 41.52 -16.75 55.69
N GLU A 828 42.18 -17.38 54.68
CA GLU A 828 43.15 -18.52 54.75
C GLU A 828 42.48 -19.88 55.05
N GLY A 829 42.90 -21.04 54.51
CA GLY A 829 44.00 -21.47 53.61
C GLY A 829 44.43 -22.92 54.01
N SER A 830 44.98 -23.83 53.20
CA SER A 830 45.30 -24.00 51.77
C SER A 830 45.36 -25.54 51.49
N GLU A 831 45.08 -26.08 50.29
CA GLU A 831 46.03 -26.64 49.28
C GLU A 831 46.99 -27.74 49.81
N GLU A 832 47.41 -28.78 49.06
CA GLU A 832 47.65 -28.95 47.61
C GLU A 832 47.77 -30.45 47.25
N ASP A 833 47.58 -30.87 45.97
CA ASP A 833 48.55 -31.64 45.14
C ASP A 833 47.97 -31.92 43.71
N SER A 834 48.84 -32.31 42.74
CA SER A 834 48.71 -31.92 41.32
C SER A 834 49.04 -33.02 40.25
N GLU A 835 49.30 -32.59 39.01
CA GLU A 835 49.67 -33.32 37.76
C GLU A 835 48.54 -34.12 37.09
N GLN A 836 47.92 -33.72 35.96
CA GLN A 836 48.34 -33.13 34.67
C GLN A 836 49.10 -34.03 33.68
N LYS A 837 48.50 -34.18 32.49
CA LYS A 837 49.15 -33.86 31.21
C LYS A 837 48.09 -33.24 30.27
N THR A 838 48.19 -31.96 29.90
CA THR A 838 48.84 -31.44 28.65
C THR A 838 48.48 -32.29 27.42
N LEU A 839 47.87 -31.77 26.35
CA LEU A 839 48.16 -30.56 25.52
C LEU A 839 46.87 -30.13 24.76
N GLN A 840 46.64 -28.89 24.28
CA GLN A 840 47.33 -27.61 24.45
C GLN A 840 46.42 -26.43 24.02
N ASP A 841 46.68 -25.23 24.59
CA ASP A 841 46.62 -23.80 24.14
C ASP A 841 46.03 -23.47 22.72
N GLU A 842 45.64 -22.25 22.35
CA GLU A 842 46.15 -20.93 22.78
C GLU A 842 45.09 -19.87 23.07
N SER A 843 45.41 -19.04 24.07
CA SER A 843 44.92 -17.67 24.15
C SER A 843 45.71 -16.81 23.14
N ASP A 844 45.10 -16.46 22.02
CA ASP A 844 45.62 -15.39 21.17
C ASP A 844 44.79 -14.10 21.32
N SER A 845 45.49 -13.01 21.02
CA SER A 845 45.18 -11.60 21.13
C SER A 845 44.00 -11.11 20.28
N GLU A 846 43.64 -9.83 20.49
CA GLU A 846 42.90 -8.99 19.55
C GLU A 846 41.60 -9.54 18.93
N ARG A 847 40.69 -10.10 19.74
CA ARG A 847 39.26 -10.04 19.39
C ARG A 847 38.67 -8.69 19.81
N SER A 848 38.65 -7.78 18.84
CA SER A 848 38.06 -6.46 18.92
C SER A 848 36.76 -6.45 19.74
N ARG A 849 36.72 -5.60 20.78
CA ARG A 849 35.44 -5.19 21.36
C ARG A 849 34.67 -4.47 20.26
N SER A 850 33.66 -5.11 19.69
CA SER A 850 32.75 -4.47 18.75
C SER A 850 32.03 -3.32 19.47
N THR A 851 32.55 -2.11 19.30
CA THR A 851 31.93 -0.90 19.80
C THR A 851 30.84 -0.48 18.84
N PHE A 852 29.61 -0.45 19.31
CA PHE A 852 28.44 0.03 18.55
C PHE A 852 28.04 1.39 19.09
N SER A 853 27.44 2.24 18.25
CA SER A 853 27.01 3.55 18.72
C SER A 853 25.87 3.45 19.72
N TYR A 854 25.76 4.44 20.59
CA TYR A 854 24.67 4.57 21.56
C TYR A 854 23.29 4.26 20.95
N ASP A 855 23.01 4.81 19.77
CA ASP A 855 21.72 4.66 19.09
C ASP A 855 21.39 3.22 18.69
N GLN A 856 22.39 2.38 18.39
CA GLN A 856 22.18 0.96 18.08
C GLN A 856 22.01 0.10 19.35
N LEU A 857 22.51 0.59 20.49
CA LEU A 857 22.50 -0.11 21.77
C LEU A 857 21.26 0.22 22.64
N ARG A 858 20.58 1.35 22.39
CA ARG A 858 19.33 1.72 23.07
C ARG A 858 18.28 0.61 22.95
N ALA A 859 17.55 0.37 24.03
CA ALA A 859 16.52 -0.67 24.16
C ALA A 859 15.29 -0.44 23.25
N LYS A 860 15.18 0.75 22.66
CA LYS A 860 14.21 1.15 21.64
C LYS A 860 14.95 1.71 20.40
N SER A 861 15.98 1.02 19.95
CA SER A 861 16.68 1.38 18.71
C SER A 861 15.85 0.98 17.49
N ASP A 862 15.80 1.86 16.50
CA ASP A 862 15.25 1.57 15.16
C ASP A 862 16.19 0.67 14.32
N ASN A 863 17.44 0.44 14.78
CA ASN A 863 18.42 -0.44 14.16
C ASN A 863 19.25 -1.19 15.24
N PRO A 864 18.62 -2.14 15.96
CA PRO A 864 19.22 -2.77 17.14
C PRO A 864 20.30 -3.80 16.77
N VAL A 865 21.40 -3.81 17.53
CA VAL A 865 22.48 -4.81 17.36
C VAL A 865 21.99 -6.22 17.73
N THR A 866 22.27 -7.19 16.87
CA THR A 866 22.03 -8.62 17.13
C THR A 866 23.27 -9.32 17.72
N GLY A 867 23.06 -10.36 18.54
CA GLY A 867 24.16 -11.16 19.11
C GLY A 867 24.89 -10.57 20.33
N ILE A 868 24.38 -9.49 20.92
CA ILE A 868 24.92 -8.87 22.15
C ILE A 868 24.19 -9.29 23.43
N ASP A 869 24.83 -9.21 24.59
CA ASP A 869 24.16 -9.35 25.89
C ASP A 869 23.35 -8.08 26.21
N PHE A 870 22.04 -8.15 26.01
CA PHE A 870 21.10 -7.05 26.25
C PHE A 870 21.10 -6.54 27.70
N LYS A 871 21.55 -7.33 28.69
CA LYS A 871 21.66 -6.91 30.11
C LYS A 871 22.94 -6.11 30.38
N ARG A 872 23.85 -6.08 29.41
CA ARG A 872 25.20 -5.49 29.46
C ARG A 872 25.51 -4.60 28.25
N ARG A 873 24.49 -3.97 27.66
CA ARG A 873 24.61 -3.05 26.50
C ARG A 873 25.71 -2.00 26.70
N GLU A 874 25.89 -1.53 27.93
CA GLU A 874 26.91 -0.55 28.32
C GLU A 874 28.36 -1.05 28.13
N THR A 875 28.60 -2.36 28.04
CA THR A 875 29.94 -2.91 27.74
C THR A 875 30.37 -2.67 26.28
N TYR A 876 29.41 -2.46 25.38
CA TYR A 876 29.62 -2.33 23.93
C TYR A 876 29.69 -0.89 23.42
N LEU A 877 29.61 0.11 24.30
CA LEU A 877 29.89 1.51 23.96
C LEU A 877 31.39 1.73 23.76
N SER A 878 31.79 2.72 22.98
CA SER A 878 33.14 3.29 23.07
C SER A 878 33.39 3.90 24.48
N ASP A 879 34.64 4.09 24.87
CA ASP A 879 34.95 4.71 26.18
C ASP A 879 34.54 6.19 26.23
N GLU A 880 34.59 6.88 25.07
CA GLU A 880 34.20 8.28 24.88
C GLU A 880 32.67 8.46 24.95
N GLU A 881 31.89 7.63 24.25
CA GLU A 881 30.43 7.63 24.40
C GLU A 881 30.01 7.25 25.81
N PHE A 882 30.65 6.24 26.42
CA PHE A 882 30.35 5.84 27.80
C PHE A 882 30.56 7.00 28.78
N GLN A 883 31.69 7.71 28.68
CA GLN A 883 31.97 8.91 29.47
C GLN A 883 30.93 10.02 29.21
N THR A 884 30.44 10.15 27.98
CA THR A 884 29.41 11.14 27.58
C THR A 884 28.03 10.80 28.13
N ILE A 885 27.62 9.52 28.10
CA ILE A 885 26.29 9.03 28.52
C ILE A 885 26.18 8.94 30.05
N PHE A 886 27.21 8.42 30.71
CA PHE A 886 27.19 8.16 32.16
C PHE A 886 27.85 9.27 32.99
N GLY A 887 28.55 10.21 32.35
CA GLY A 887 29.29 11.29 33.01
C GLY A 887 30.54 10.82 33.77
N MET A 888 30.94 9.55 33.64
CA MET A 888 32.05 8.95 34.37
C MET A 888 32.67 7.78 33.57
N PRO A 889 33.95 7.43 33.81
CA PRO A 889 34.61 6.35 33.08
C PRO A 889 34.09 4.98 33.53
N LYS A 890 34.26 3.96 32.66
CA LYS A 890 33.79 2.58 32.91
C LYS A 890 34.22 2.03 34.28
N ASP A 891 35.47 2.26 34.67
CA ASP A 891 36.00 1.82 35.97
C ASP A 891 35.31 2.47 37.17
N ALA A 892 34.85 3.72 37.05
CA ALA A 892 34.08 4.39 38.09
C ALA A 892 32.64 3.86 38.15
N PHE A 893 32.02 3.62 36.98
CA PHE A 893 30.68 3.05 36.88
C PHE A 893 30.60 1.63 37.47
N TYR A 894 31.53 0.74 37.13
CA TYR A 894 31.53 -0.64 37.65
C TYR A 894 31.86 -0.74 39.14
N ARG A 895 32.43 0.31 39.75
CA ARG A 895 32.58 0.45 41.22
C ARG A 895 31.30 0.91 41.93
N LEU A 896 30.26 1.35 41.21
CA LEU A 896 28.96 1.68 41.82
C LEU A 896 28.21 0.40 42.25
N PRO A 897 27.40 0.45 43.32
CA PRO A 897 26.47 -0.64 43.65
C PRO A 897 25.54 -0.99 42.47
N LYS A 898 25.26 -2.27 42.27
CA LYS A 898 24.55 -2.79 41.08
C LYS A 898 23.20 -2.10 40.81
N TRP A 899 22.41 -1.82 41.86
CA TRP A 899 21.14 -1.10 41.73
C TRP A 899 21.31 0.32 41.14
N LYS A 900 22.46 0.97 41.40
CA LYS A 900 22.79 2.31 40.92
C LYS A 900 23.31 2.28 39.48
N GLN A 901 24.06 1.24 39.11
CA GLN A 901 24.40 0.93 37.71
C GLN A 901 23.13 0.70 36.89
N ASP A 902 22.22 -0.15 37.36
CA ASP A 902 20.97 -0.48 36.66
C ASP A 902 20.01 0.72 36.58
N MET A 903 19.95 1.57 37.61
CA MET A 903 19.22 2.85 37.56
C MET A 903 19.81 3.80 36.51
N GLN A 904 21.14 3.89 36.37
CA GLN A 904 21.76 4.72 35.34
C GLN A 904 21.55 4.15 33.94
N LYS A 905 21.66 2.83 33.73
CA LYS A 905 21.33 2.19 32.45
C LYS A 905 19.89 2.45 32.03
N ARG A 906 18.92 2.40 32.95
CA ARG A 906 17.52 2.77 32.69
C ARG A 906 17.34 4.25 32.29
N LYS A 907 18.18 5.17 32.80
CA LYS A 907 18.15 6.59 32.38
C LYS A 907 18.76 6.81 30.99
N ALA A 908 19.60 5.90 30.52
CA ALA A 908 20.22 5.91 29.21
C ALA A 908 19.51 4.99 28.19
N ASP A 909 18.32 4.46 28.51
CA ASP A 909 17.65 3.41 27.71
C ASP A 909 18.56 2.18 27.39
N LEU A 910 19.56 1.87 28.21
CA LEU A 910 20.51 0.76 28.02
C LEU A 910 20.23 -0.46 28.92
N PHE A 911 19.00 -0.58 29.46
CA PHE A 911 18.56 -1.67 30.36
C PHE A 911 17.47 -2.54 29.71
#